data_AF-A0A182G0R2-F1
#
_entry.id   AF-A0A182G0R2-F1
#
_cell.length_a   1.000
_cell.length_b   1.000
_cell.length_c   1.000
_cell.angle_alpha   90.00
_cell.angle_beta   90.00
_cell.angle_gamma   90.00
#
_symmetry.space_group_name_H-M   'P 1'
#
loop_
_entity.id
_entity.type
_entity.pdbx_description
1 polymer ?
#
loop_
_entity_poly.entity_id
_entity_poly.type
_entity_poly.pdbx_seq_one_letter_code
_entity_poly.pdbx_strand_id
1 'polypeptide(L)'
;MAQIPSSEIPSWMTKEYFSDVVAQKLGIAESEVQISGLDVKPATESGDNFASKLYCVAVEVSCSDGSSKKVPLIVKALPNLGLAEEMIQMLNIFPKETAMYVDHLPKFEELYREKGVEVSFGPKCLKNSTKPTDIIVMEDLSERDFRMANRREGLDRAHVDMFLKKLAQLHAASAVYHEKHGEYSAQFHEGMYAERSLVMFEGHMKSHMESVSKIIRNSWPNGEFYYEVMNDFGLNMFFEMIRIVKADPNAFNVLNHGDAWCNNFLFRYGEDNTIEEITLVDFQMCVWSSPVIDLHYFIFTSINPTIRMPQMNNIIGFYYRHLVDNLKLLGYSKAIPTLKDLHLDFIDKILYGFSSSFSVLPICLMEKTDNASIDTMMSDGEAGHLFREKMYGNPVYVKQLEELLPYFYDNGAFDCRHSGYQSPSKVWSDYLMLPGWMRKEFFSEVVERKLGLDRDQFSIEKIWVEMATKKGDNYGSTMYRAKLDVLVKATSATSQFSVIVKSRPTGMAAEFSSKLDIFSKEIEMYQKIIPAFEKLYEDKGVYVEMGPRCLKICQGVPSDIIVMEDLCNLNYKLGDRQEGVDQKHVESILRKLAEFHAASAVYHERNGSYSSSFNEGLYNRSNLSTMEYMFRPAYETGLEVLKTHAFAKDYLDDLEKLRPVVFSRTLENFALDPEGFNVLNHGDFWINNVMFQYDSEDRLIDSKLLDFQVCFYGSPALDLNYFLFSCVKLDIRLSKLNYFIRYYHEKLVDNLALLGYGKALPTLKKLQYDFYDRMVYGSSNMFGIMAVMCLDPSEDISFELIQQDSEAGRELRKRIYSNERYIKALELLLPYFGERGAFKEGAEFCSFTRKSKPSV
;
A
#
# COMPACT_ATOMS: atom_id res chain seq x y z
N MET A 1 8.68 5.07 57.49
CA MET A 1 8.78 6.10 56.45
C MET A 1 10.16 5.98 55.83
N ALA A 2 10.30 5.24 54.74
CA ALA A 2 11.56 5.22 53.99
C ALA A 2 11.59 6.47 53.11
N GLN A 3 12.62 7.31 53.26
CA GLN A 3 12.88 8.42 52.34
C GLN A 3 13.30 7.82 50.99
N ILE A 4 12.57 8.18 49.94
CA ILE A 4 12.91 7.87 48.54
C ILE A 4 14.22 8.59 48.19
N PRO A 5 15.19 7.95 47.50
CA PRO A 5 16.43 8.60 47.11
C PRO A 5 16.17 9.84 46.22
N SER A 6 16.91 10.93 46.44
CA SER A 6 16.75 12.19 45.69
C SER A 6 17.10 12.09 44.18
N SER A 7 17.41 10.90 43.66
CA SER A 7 17.86 10.65 42.29
C SER A 7 16.73 10.37 41.29
N GLU A 8 15.47 10.24 41.73
CA GLU A 8 14.32 9.92 40.85
C GLU A 8 13.45 11.13 40.47
N ILE A 9 13.56 12.24 41.19
CA ILE A 9 12.80 13.47 40.93
C ILE A 9 13.63 14.38 40.01
N PRO A 10 13.10 14.80 38.84
CA PRO A 10 13.84 15.65 37.93
C PRO A 10 14.17 17.03 38.54
N SER A 11 15.40 17.51 38.33
CA SER A 11 15.89 18.77 38.89
C SER A 11 15.14 20.02 38.40
N TRP A 12 14.38 19.90 37.31
CA TRP A 12 13.59 21.00 36.75
C TRP A 12 12.24 21.21 37.44
N MET A 13 11.78 20.28 38.29
CA MET A 13 10.53 20.41 39.05
C MET A 13 10.73 21.37 40.25
N THR A 14 10.97 22.65 39.97
CA THR A 14 11.19 23.70 40.99
C THR A 14 9.90 24.47 41.29
N LYS A 15 9.90 25.28 42.36
CA LYS A 15 8.75 26.12 42.72
C LYS A 15 8.40 27.08 41.59
N GLU A 16 9.40 27.69 40.98
CA GLU A 16 9.24 28.65 39.88
C GLU A 16 8.58 28.01 38.67
N TYR A 17 8.84 26.73 38.41
CA TYR A 17 8.24 26.00 37.29
C TYR A 17 6.72 25.86 37.40
N PHE A 18 6.17 25.83 38.61
CA PHE A 18 4.72 25.62 38.85
C PHE A 18 3.95 26.92 39.14
N SER A 19 4.61 28.08 39.13
CA SER A 19 3.97 29.36 39.45
C SER A 19 2.81 29.69 38.52
N ASP A 20 3.03 29.62 37.21
CA ASP A 20 2.03 29.81 36.15
C ASP A 20 0.91 28.76 36.22
N VAL A 21 1.27 27.49 36.46
CA VAL A 21 0.30 26.39 36.61
C VAL A 21 -0.68 26.65 37.75
N VAL A 22 -0.14 27.06 38.91
CA VAL A 22 -0.94 27.39 40.09
C VAL A 22 -1.83 28.60 39.83
N ALA A 23 -1.29 29.64 39.17
CA ALA A 23 -2.04 30.83 38.79
C ALA A 23 -3.26 30.45 37.93
N GLN A 24 -3.04 29.62 36.91
CA GLN A 24 -4.09 29.12 36.02
C GLN A 24 -5.12 28.26 36.76
N LYS A 25 -4.70 27.32 37.62
CA LYS A 25 -5.61 26.45 38.38
C LYS A 25 -6.47 27.22 39.38
N LEU A 26 -5.91 28.26 40.00
CA LEU A 26 -6.62 29.10 40.98
C LEU A 26 -7.39 30.27 40.35
N GLY A 27 -7.15 30.58 39.08
CA GLY A 27 -7.77 31.73 38.39
C GLY A 27 -7.29 33.08 38.92
N ILE A 28 -6.02 33.18 39.33
CA ILE A 28 -5.39 34.41 39.87
C ILE A 28 -4.21 34.84 39.00
N ALA A 29 -3.72 36.08 39.17
CA ALA A 29 -2.52 36.52 38.46
C ALA A 29 -1.27 35.80 39.01
N GLU A 30 -0.32 35.45 38.14
CA GLU A 30 0.90 34.75 38.53
C GLU A 30 1.73 35.53 39.57
N SER A 31 1.73 36.86 39.49
CA SER A 31 2.38 37.74 40.48
C SER A 31 1.81 37.62 41.90
N GLU A 32 0.60 37.05 42.05
CA GLU A 32 -0.06 36.83 43.34
C GLU A 32 0.24 35.43 43.93
N VAL A 33 0.89 34.55 43.17
CA VAL A 33 1.23 33.19 43.60
C VAL A 33 2.47 33.20 44.48
N GLN A 34 2.35 32.74 45.73
CA GLN A 34 3.47 32.54 46.64
C GLN A 34 3.62 31.07 47.03
N ILE A 35 4.57 30.37 46.42
CA ILE A 35 4.80 28.93 46.67
C ILE A 35 5.74 28.74 47.87
N SER A 36 5.21 28.24 48.98
CA SER A 36 5.94 27.98 50.22
C SER A 36 6.61 26.60 50.24
N GLY A 37 6.07 25.61 49.53
CA GLY A 37 6.55 24.24 49.52
C GLY A 37 6.18 23.46 48.26
N LEU A 38 6.90 22.37 48.00
CA LEU A 38 6.67 21.46 46.89
C LEU A 38 6.91 20.03 47.39
N ASP A 39 5.90 19.17 47.29
CA ASP A 39 5.98 17.74 47.60
C ASP A 39 5.75 16.94 46.32
N VAL A 40 6.82 16.33 45.79
CA VAL A 40 6.79 15.55 44.54
C VAL A 40 6.99 14.10 44.87
N LYS A 41 6.08 13.26 44.37
CA LYS A 41 6.14 11.81 44.52
C LYS A 41 5.83 11.16 43.17
N PRO A 42 6.45 10.02 42.82
CA PRO A 42 5.95 9.19 41.73
C PRO A 42 4.46 8.88 41.94
N ALA A 43 3.64 9.06 40.91
CA ALA A 43 2.18 8.90 40.98
C ALA A 43 1.74 7.43 40.96
N THR A 44 2.58 6.55 40.41
CA THR A 44 2.30 5.13 40.28
C THR A 44 3.49 4.30 40.72
N GLU A 45 3.20 3.13 41.29
CA GLU A 45 4.18 2.05 41.52
C GLU A 45 4.57 1.41 40.16
N SER A 46 5.66 0.64 40.11
CA SER A 46 6.10 -0.07 38.90
C SER A 46 4.98 -0.94 38.31
N GLY A 47 4.69 -0.78 37.02
CA GLY A 47 3.72 -1.62 36.28
C GLY A 47 2.38 -0.98 35.91
N ASP A 48 2.08 0.25 36.37
CA ASP A 48 0.83 0.96 36.04
C ASP A 48 0.99 2.02 34.92
N ASN A 49 2.22 2.39 34.54
CA ASN A 49 2.52 3.35 33.46
C ASN A 49 3.68 2.89 32.57
N PHE A 50 3.37 2.56 31.32
CA PHE A 50 4.28 1.86 30.41
C PHE A 50 5.07 2.80 29.46
N ALA A 51 4.51 3.96 29.10
CA ALA A 51 5.07 4.88 28.10
C ALA A 51 5.56 6.23 28.68
N SER A 52 5.34 6.51 29.96
CA SER A 52 5.73 7.80 30.59
C SER A 52 6.01 7.68 32.08
N LYS A 53 6.72 8.67 32.65
CA LYS A 53 6.82 8.84 34.10
C LYS A 53 5.75 9.80 34.58
N LEU A 54 4.97 9.37 35.58
CA LEU A 54 3.89 10.14 36.17
C LEU A 54 4.28 10.56 37.60
N TYR A 55 4.07 11.84 37.95
CA TYR A 55 4.38 12.40 39.25
C TYR A 55 3.16 13.10 39.85
N CYS A 56 2.83 12.80 41.10
CA CYS A 56 1.92 13.59 41.92
C CYS A 56 2.72 14.74 42.52
N VAL A 57 2.31 15.98 42.24
CA VAL A 57 2.96 17.20 42.74
C VAL A 57 1.95 17.97 43.58
N ALA A 58 2.18 18.05 44.88
CA ALA A 58 1.43 18.92 45.78
C ALA A 58 2.20 20.24 45.97
N VAL A 59 1.67 21.32 45.39
CA VAL A 59 2.23 22.66 45.53
C VAL A 59 1.58 23.36 46.72
N GLU A 60 2.36 23.78 47.71
CA GLU A 60 1.87 24.54 48.86
C GLU A 60 1.94 26.04 48.54
N VAL A 61 0.78 26.71 48.57
CA VAL A 61 0.60 28.12 48.24
C VAL A 61 0.19 28.88 49.49
N SER A 62 0.89 29.97 49.81
CA SER A 62 0.51 30.89 50.89
C SER A 62 -0.63 31.79 50.44
N CYS A 63 -1.70 31.87 51.22
CA CYS A 63 -2.83 32.76 50.99
C CYS A 63 -2.62 34.11 51.69
N SER A 64 -3.31 35.15 51.21
CA SER A 64 -3.19 36.52 51.73
C SER A 64 -3.67 36.69 53.17
N ASP A 65 -4.46 35.75 53.69
CA ASP A 65 -4.93 35.68 55.08
C ASP A 65 -3.96 34.95 56.03
N GLY A 66 -2.80 34.53 55.52
CA GLY A 66 -1.78 33.79 56.27
C GLY A 66 -2.02 32.28 56.36
N SER A 67 -3.10 31.75 55.76
CA SER A 67 -3.31 30.32 55.61
C SER A 67 -2.46 29.74 54.46
N SER A 68 -2.33 28.41 54.39
CA SER A 68 -1.72 27.72 53.25
C SER A 68 -2.70 26.76 52.59
N LYS A 69 -2.70 26.74 51.26
CA LYS A 69 -3.53 25.84 50.43
C LYS A 69 -2.63 24.88 49.67
N LYS A 70 -3.02 23.61 49.62
CA LYS A 70 -2.40 22.61 48.74
C LYS A 70 -3.09 22.62 47.38
N VAL A 71 -2.28 22.63 46.33
CA VAL A 71 -2.72 22.53 44.94
C VAL A 71 -2.09 21.26 44.36
N PRO A 72 -2.82 20.13 44.35
CA PRO A 72 -2.30 18.89 43.81
C PRO A 72 -2.42 18.89 42.28
N LEU A 73 -1.41 18.31 41.64
CA LEU A 73 -1.22 18.28 40.19
C LEU A 73 -0.69 16.91 39.79
N ILE A 74 -0.98 16.51 38.57
CA ILE A 74 -0.36 15.35 37.93
C ILE A 74 0.58 15.86 36.84
N VAL A 75 1.83 15.40 36.87
CA VAL A 75 2.85 15.73 35.87
C VAL A 75 3.23 14.47 35.12
N LYS A 76 2.94 14.42 33.83
CA LYS A 76 3.36 13.37 32.91
C LYS A 76 4.60 13.86 32.15
N ALA A 77 5.69 13.12 32.19
CA ALA A 77 6.94 13.48 31.54
C ALA A 77 7.51 12.30 30.74
N LEU A 78 8.08 12.60 29.56
CA LEU A 78 8.74 11.61 28.72
C LEU A 78 9.96 11.02 29.46
N PRO A 79 10.11 9.69 29.52
CA PRO A 79 11.25 9.07 30.17
C PRO A 79 12.51 9.28 29.30
N ASN A 80 13.63 9.68 29.90
CA ASN A 80 14.94 9.48 29.30
C ASN A 80 15.25 7.99 29.49
N LEU A 81 15.32 7.15 28.43
CA LEU A 81 16.05 5.85 28.33
C LEU A 81 15.37 4.85 27.36
N GLY A 82 16.13 4.35 26.36
CA GLY A 82 16.00 2.99 25.80
C GLY A 82 15.04 2.77 24.63
N LEU A 83 14.66 1.51 24.39
CA LEU A 83 13.77 1.07 23.29
C LEU A 83 12.38 1.72 23.35
N ALA A 84 11.92 2.06 24.57
CA ALA A 84 10.67 2.80 24.77
C ALA A 84 10.70 4.19 24.10
N GLU A 85 11.85 4.88 24.07
CA GLU A 85 11.98 6.21 23.45
C GLU A 85 11.80 6.15 21.93
N GLU A 86 12.44 5.17 21.26
CA GLU A 86 12.30 4.98 19.81
C GLU A 86 10.84 4.67 19.44
N MET A 87 10.14 3.85 20.23
CA MET A 87 8.72 3.54 20.02
C MET A 87 7.83 4.77 20.25
N ILE A 88 8.08 5.55 21.30
CA ILE A 88 7.33 6.76 21.63
C ILE A 88 7.46 7.81 20.52
N GLN A 89 8.68 8.03 20.02
CA GLN A 89 8.94 8.94 18.91
C GLN A 89 8.29 8.45 17.61
N MET A 90 8.40 7.16 17.30
CA MET A 90 7.78 6.57 16.11
C MET A 90 6.25 6.74 16.12
N LEU A 91 5.59 6.51 17.26
CA LEU A 91 4.13 6.55 17.37
C LEU A 91 3.55 7.95 17.61
N ASN A 92 4.40 8.99 17.75
CA ASN A 92 3.99 10.36 18.08
C ASN A 92 3.11 10.44 19.35
N ILE A 93 3.43 9.64 20.38
CA ILE A 93 2.61 9.48 21.60
C ILE A 93 2.36 10.83 22.30
N PHE A 94 3.43 11.55 22.68
CA PHE A 94 3.31 12.85 23.37
C PHE A 94 2.68 13.96 22.51
N PRO A 95 3.05 14.12 21.22
CA PRO A 95 2.38 15.08 20.33
C PRO A 95 0.87 14.85 20.19
N LYS A 96 0.43 13.58 20.09
CA LYS A 96 -1.00 13.24 20.05
C LYS A 96 -1.71 13.60 21.34
N GLU A 97 -1.18 13.16 22.47
CA GLU A 97 -1.80 13.39 23.77
C GLU A 97 -1.89 14.88 24.10
N THR A 98 -0.82 15.64 23.82
CA THR A 98 -0.80 17.10 23.99
C THR A 98 -1.87 17.76 23.13
N ALA A 99 -1.97 17.39 21.85
CA ALA A 99 -2.99 17.94 20.95
C ALA A 99 -4.41 17.60 21.41
N MET A 100 -4.63 16.42 21.97
CA MET A 100 -5.93 16.05 22.53
C MET A 100 -6.31 16.95 23.71
N TYR A 101 -5.45 17.08 24.72
CA TYR A 101 -5.77 17.89 25.90
C TYR A 101 -5.82 19.39 25.65
N VAL A 102 -4.93 19.92 24.80
CA VAL A 102 -4.80 21.37 24.58
C VAL A 102 -5.75 21.87 23.51
N ASP A 103 -6.01 21.08 22.47
CA ASP A 103 -6.79 21.53 21.32
C ASP A 103 -8.14 20.82 21.21
N HIS A 104 -8.15 19.49 21.08
CA HIS A 104 -9.36 18.79 20.63
C HIS A 104 -10.42 18.59 21.72
N LEU A 105 -10.06 18.14 22.93
CA LEU A 105 -11.03 17.91 24.01
C LEU A 105 -11.78 19.20 24.40
N PRO A 106 -11.12 20.36 24.62
CA PRO A 106 -11.84 21.60 24.92
C PRO A 106 -12.85 22.01 23.84
N LYS A 107 -12.48 21.82 22.56
CA LYS A 107 -13.35 22.10 21.42
C LYS A 107 -14.51 21.10 21.32
N PHE A 108 -14.29 19.84 21.66
CA PHE A 108 -15.37 18.84 21.72
C PHE A 108 -16.37 19.16 22.84
N GLU A 109 -15.87 19.59 24.01
CA GLU A 109 -16.72 20.03 25.13
C GLU A 109 -17.49 21.30 24.77
N GLU A 110 -16.88 22.24 24.05
CA GLU A 110 -17.54 23.44 23.54
C GLU A 110 -18.71 23.12 22.60
N LEU A 111 -18.57 22.13 21.70
CA LEU A 111 -19.67 21.69 20.84
C LEU A 111 -20.91 21.25 21.64
N TYR A 112 -20.74 20.60 22.79
CA TYR A 112 -21.86 20.25 23.68
C TYR A 112 -22.38 21.46 24.46
N ARG A 113 -21.48 22.34 24.93
CA ARG A 113 -21.85 23.55 25.67
C ARG A 113 -22.72 24.49 24.84
N GLU A 114 -22.43 24.62 23.55
CA GLU A 114 -23.26 25.34 22.56
C GLU A 114 -24.69 24.78 22.45
N LYS A 115 -24.89 23.50 22.78
CA LYS A 115 -26.20 22.82 22.83
C LYS A 115 -26.81 22.79 24.24
N GLY A 116 -26.20 23.47 25.21
CA GLY A 116 -26.65 23.52 26.60
C GLY A 116 -26.39 22.22 27.38
N VAL A 117 -25.45 21.40 26.93
CA VAL A 117 -25.04 20.17 27.63
C VAL A 117 -23.62 20.34 28.15
N GLU A 118 -23.43 20.22 29.46
CA GLU A 118 -22.09 20.21 30.05
C GLU A 118 -21.50 18.79 29.99
N VAL A 119 -20.33 18.67 29.37
CA VAL A 119 -19.58 17.43 29.24
C VAL A 119 -18.13 17.71 29.58
N SER A 120 -17.50 16.80 30.32
CA SER A 120 -16.04 16.73 30.45
C SER A 120 -15.56 15.37 29.96
N PHE A 121 -14.50 15.36 29.15
CA PHE A 121 -13.92 14.13 28.59
C PHE A 121 -12.68 13.65 29.33
N GLY A 122 -11.90 14.57 29.89
CA GLY A 122 -10.65 14.27 30.60
C GLY A 122 -10.26 15.40 31.54
N PRO A 123 -9.14 15.23 32.29
CA PRO A 123 -8.61 16.27 33.16
C PRO A 123 -8.19 17.52 32.37
N LYS A 124 -8.30 18.68 32.99
CA LYS A 124 -7.80 19.93 32.43
C LYS A 124 -6.27 19.93 32.36
N CYS A 125 -5.73 20.17 31.16
CA CYS A 125 -4.31 20.50 30.99
C CYS A 125 -4.07 21.94 31.43
N LEU A 126 -3.14 22.11 32.35
CA LEU A 126 -2.76 23.38 32.96
C LEU A 126 -1.43 23.90 32.41
N LYS A 127 -0.58 23.04 31.85
CA LYS A 127 0.66 23.45 31.18
C LYS A 127 1.18 22.31 30.31
N ASN A 128 1.75 22.66 29.16
CA ASN A 128 2.55 21.75 28.35
C ASN A 128 3.90 22.39 28.03
N SER A 129 4.96 21.60 27.97
CA SER A 129 6.31 22.07 27.64
C SER A 129 7.08 21.00 26.88
N THR A 130 7.94 21.41 25.94
CA THR A 130 8.91 20.54 25.25
C THR A 130 10.33 20.68 25.80
N LYS A 131 10.52 21.54 26.82
CA LYS A 131 11.79 21.76 27.51
C LYS A 131 11.61 21.62 29.02
N PRO A 132 12.50 20.92 29.75
CA PRO A 132 13.69 20.20 29.25
C PRO A 132 13.39 18.85 28.58
N THR A 133 12.13 18.40 28.65
CA THR A 133 11.58 17.22 27.95
C THR A 133 10.10 17.49 27.66
N ASP A 134 9.42 16.58 26.97
CA ASP A 134 7.98 16.65 26.75
C ASP A 134 7.22 16.40 28.06
N ILE A 135 6.42 17.39 28.47
CA ILE A 135 5.75 17.46 29.76
C ILE A 135 4.30 17.92 29.56
N ILE A 136 3.37 17.25 30.24
CA ILE A 136 1.97 17.67 30.39
C ILE A 136 1.66 17.76 31.89
N VAL A 137 1.20 18.91 32.35
CA VAL A 137 0.75 19.16 33.72
C VAL A 137 -0.76 19.26 33.74
N MET A 138 -1.42 18.44 34.55
CA MET A 138 -2.88 18.29 34.60
C MET A 138 -3.39 18.44 36.03
N GLU A 139 -4.70 18.65 36.17
CA GLU A 139 -5.36 18.55 37.47
C GLU A 139 -5.30 17.12 38.05
N ASP A 140 -5.15 17.03 39.37
CA ASP A 140 -5.26 15.77 40.09
C ASP A 140 -6.74 15.46 40.39
N LEU A 141 -7.26 14.44 39.72
CA LEU A 141 -8.66 14.04 39.83
C LEU A 141 -8.99 13.36 41.18
N SER A 142 -7.98 12.99 41.98
CA SER A 142 -8.20 12.46 43.32
C SER A 142 -8.86 13.47 44.26
N GLU A 143 -8.72 14.78 44.01
CA GLU A 143 -9.45 15.84 44.74
C GLU A 143 -10.97 15.76 44.59
N ARG A 144 -11.43 15.07 43.55
CA ARG A 144 -12.86 14.88 43.23
C ARG A 144 -13.28 13.42 43.44
N ASP A 145 -12.53 12.66 44.24
CA ASP A 145 -12.82 11.25 44.59
C ASP A 145 -12.98 10.31 43.38
N PHE A 146 -12.31 10.63 42.27
CA PHE A 146 -12.23 9.74 41.13
C PHE A 146 -11.29 8.57 41.41
N ARG A 147 -11.76 7.35 41.13
CA ARG A 147 -10.97 6.12 41.28
C ARG A 147 -11.14 5.19 40.08
N MET A 148 -10.06 4.46 39.77
CA MET A 148 -10.11 3.38 38.78
C MET A 148 -10.94 2.20 39.30
N ALA A 149 -11.59 1.47 38.39
CA ALA A 149 -12.24 0.21 38.72
C ALA A 149 -11.21 -0.93 38.85
N ASN A 150 -11.59 -2.04 39.49
CA ASN A 150 -10.72 -3.21 39.59
C ASN A 150 -10.62 -3.94 38.25
N ARG A 151 -9.53 -3.70 37.52
CA ARG A 151 -9.25 -4.31 36.21
C ARG A 151 -9.26 -5.84 36.18
N ARG A 152 -8.99 -6.51 37.30
CA ARG A 152 -8.97 -7.99 37.38
C ARG A 152 -10.36 -8.60 37.45
N GLU A 153 -11.33 -7.86 37.99
CA GLU A 153 -12.73 -8.29 38.08
C GLU A 153 -13.51 -8.00 36.78
N GLY A 154 -13.04 -7.00 36.00
CA GLY A 154 -13.74 -6.49 34.84
C GLY A 154 -14.96 -5.64 35.23
N LEU A 155 -15.37 -4.75 34.33
CA LEU A 155 -16.46 -3.81 34.57
C LEU A 155 -17.81 -4.53 34.61
N ASP A 156 -18.62 -4.19 35.61
CA ASP A 156 -20.03 -4.58 35.66
C ASP A 156 -20.88 -3.77 34.65
N ARG A 157 -22.19 -4.05 34.61
CA ARG A 157 -23.09 -3.41 33.65
C ARG A 157 -23.21 -1.89 33.85
N ALA A 158 -23.20 -1.39 35.08
CA ALA A 158 -23.34 0.04 35.34
C ALA A 158 -22.10 0.81 34.84
N HIS A 159 -20.91 0.26 35.07
CA HIS A 159 -19.66 0.83 34.57
C HIS A 159 -19.59 0.79 33.04
N VAL A 160 -19.99 -0.32 32.43
CA VAL A 160 -20.05 -0.48 30.96
C VAL A 160 -20.97 0.57 30.34
N ASP A 161 -22.21 0.71 30.86
CA ASP A 161 -23.17 1.66 30.32
C ASP A 161 -22.68 3.12 30.51
N MET A 162 -22.01 3.44 31.62
CA MET A 162 -21.44 4.76 31.86
C MET A 162 -20.31 5.08 30.88
N PHE A 163 -19.39 4.13 30.66
CA PHE A 163 -18.30 4.29 29.69
C PHE A 163 -18.82 4.44 28.26
N LEU A 164 -19.73 3.58 27.81
CA LEU A 164 -20.25 3.64 26.44
C LEU A 164 -20.99 4.94 26.13
N LYS A 165 -21.67 5.54 27.13
CA LYS A 165 -22.24 6.90 26.99
C LYS A 165 -21.14 7.93 26.74
N LYS A 166 -20.07 7.91 27.54
CA LYS A 166 -18.96 8.85 27.42
C LYS A 166 -18.20 8.67 26.10
N LEU A 167 -17.95 7.42 25.69
CA LEU A 167 -17.31 7.09 24.42
C LEU A 167 -18.17 7.55 23.22
N ALA A 168 -19.47 7.29 23.25
CA ALA A 168 -20.39 7.76 22.21
C ALA A 168 -20.42 9.30 22.11
N GLN A 169 -20.32 10.00 23.26
CA GLN A 169 -20.23 11.46 23.28
C GLN A 169 -18.94 11.95 22.60
N LEU A 170 -17.80 11.33 22.91
CA LEU A 170 -16.49 11.65 22.36
C LEU A 170 -16.47 11.43 20.84
N HIS A 171 -16.93 10.26 20.40
CA HIS A 171 -17.01 9.86 18.99
C HIS A 171 -17.94 10.75 18.16
N ALA A 172 -19.09 11.15 18.72
CA ALA A 172 -19.98 12.08 18.03
C ALA A 172 -19.35 13.48 17.87
N ALA A 173 -18.70 13.99 18.92
CA ALA A 173 -18.04 15.29 18.86
C ALA A 173 -16.86 15.31 17.87
N SER A 174 -16.06 14.24 17.82
CA SER A 174 -14.94 14.17 16.88
C SER A 174 -15.42 14.09 15.42
N ALA A 175 -16.46 13.32 15.13
CA ALA A 175 -17.05 13.26 13.78
C ALA A 175 -17.60 14.63 13.33
N VAL A 176 -18.30 15.35 14.22
CA VAL A 176 -18.84 16.69 13.94
C VAL A 176 -17.72 17.72 13.81
N TYR A 177 -16.69 17.63 14.64
CA TYR A 177 -15.53 18.51 14.54
C TYR A 177 -14.82 18.37 13.19
N HIS A 178 -14.57 17.14 12.75
CA HIS A 178 -14.01 16.83 11.44
C HIS A 178 -14.89 17.34 10.29
N GLU A 179 -16.22 17.19 10.39
CA GLU A 179 -17.15 17.75 9.40
C GLU A 179 -17.02 19.28 9.26
N LYS A 180 -16.87 19.98 10.39
CA LYS A 180 -16.79 21.45 10.43
C LYS A 180 -15.41 22.01 10.04
N HIS A 181 -14.33 21.29 10.36
CA HIS A 181 -12.95 21.83 10.27
C HIS A 181 -12.05 21.10 9.27
N GLY A 182 -12.51 19.98 8.68
CA GLY A 182 -11.72 19.17 7.77
C GLY A 182 -10.91 18.09 8.48
N GLU A 183 -9.90 17.58 7.78
CA GLU A 183 -9.06 16.48 8.26
C GLU A 183 -8.27 16.84 9.52
N TYR A 184 -8.06 15.85 10.39
CA TYR A 184 -7.13 15.98 11.51
C TYR A 184 -5.68 16.07 11.02
N SER A 185 -4.77 16.54 11.88
CA SER A 185 -3.36 16.56 11.52
C SER A 185 -2.82 15.15 11.29
N ALA A 186 -1.80 15.03 10.41
CA ALA A 186 -1.27 13.75 9.95
C ALA A 186 -0.86 12.79 11.08
N GLN A 187 -0.52 13.30 12.27
CA GLN A 187 -0.21 12.46 13.43
C GLN A 187 -1.38 11.54 13.81
N PHE A 188 -2.63 11.92 13.56
CA PHE A 188 -3.83 11.12 13.87
C PHE A 188 -4.22 10.14 12.75
N HIS A 189 -3.54 10.14 11.60
CA HIS A 189 -3.85 9.22 10.49
C HIS A 189 -3.32 7.81 10.71
N GLU A 190 -2.32 7.64 11.58
CA GLU A 190 -1.64 6.38 11.82
C GLU A 190 -1.51 6.08 13.32
N GLY A 191 -1.82 4.84 13.70
CA GLY A 191 -1.74 4.34 15.08
C GLY A 191 -0.59 3.35 15.29
N MET A 192 -0.80 2.39 16.21
CA MET A 192 0.16 1.30 16.49
C MET A 192 0.46 0.42 15.28
N TYR A 193 -0.54 0.22 14.43
CA TYR A 193 -0.43 -0.53 13.18
C TYR A 193 -0.33 0.44 12.02
N ALA A 194 0.88 0.65 11.52
CA ALA A 194 1.19 1.51 10.39
C ALA A 194 2.39 0.93 9.62
N GLU A 195 2.54 1.30 8.34
CA GLU A 195 3.64 0.80 7.51
C GLU A 195 5.02 1.08 8.13
N ARG A 196 5.20 2.27 8.73
CA ARG A 196 6.42 2.65 9.44
C ARG A 196 6.74 1.78 10.67
N SER A 197 5.75 1.10 11.23
CA SER A 197 5.91 0.22 12.40
C SER A 197 6.33 -1.20 12.02
N LEU A 198 6.47 -1.52 10.72
CA LEU A 198 6.85 -2.84 10.21
C LEU A 198 8.20 -3.32 10.77
N VAL A 199 9.20 -2.44 10.80
CA VAL A 199 10.56 -2.79 11.27
C VAL A 199 10.54 -3.24 12.73
N MET A 200 9.76 -2.57 13.57
CA MET A 200 9.57 -2.95 14.98
C MET A 200 8.84 -4.29 15.09
N PHE A 201 7.83 -4.49 14.25
CA PHE A 201 7.08 -5.74 14.24
C PHE A 201 7.95 -6.94 13.82
N GLU A 202 8.77 -6.78 12.78
CA GLU A 202 9.72 -7.79 12.30
C GLU A 202 10.81 -8.10 13.32
N GLY A 203 11.36 -7.08 14.00
CA GLY A 203 12.48 -7.23 14.92
C GLY A 203 12.11 -7.81 16.29
N HIS A 204 11.03 -7.33 16.91
CA HIS A 204 10.71 -7.64 18.32
C HIS A 204 9.39 -8.40 18.49
N MET A 205 8.34 -8.04 17.75
CA MET A 205 7.03 -8.69 17.93
C MET A 205 7.02 -10.12 17.42
N LYS A 206 7.79 -10.45 16.37
CA LYS A 206 7.92 -11.83 15.90
C LYS A 206 8.46 -12.78 16.99
N SER A 207 9.57 -12.42 17.64
CA SER A 207 10.16 -13.20 18.74
C SER A 207 9.18 -13.34 19.90
N HIS A 208 8.48 -12.25 20.26
CA HIS A 208 7.42 -12.27 21.26
C HIS A 208 6.32 -13.27 20.90
N MET A 209 5.77 -13.22 19.68
CA MET A 209 4.71 -14.13 19.23
C MET A 209 5.16 -15.59 19.21
N GLU A 210 6.39 -15.88 18.79
CA GLU A 210 6.96 -17.24 18.83
C GLU A 210 7.13 -17.77 20.27
N SER A 211 7.52 -16.90 21.20
CA SER A 211 7.63 -17.25 22.62
C SER A 211 6.24 -17.53 23.20
N VAL A 212 5.26 -16.67 22.91
CA VAL A 212 3.88 -16.82 23.40
C VAL A 212 3.21 -18.08 22.83
N SER A 213 3.39 -18.36 21.54
CA SER A 213 2.79 -19.54 20.90
C SER A 213 3.31 -20.84 21.52
N LYS A 214 4.61 -20.91 21.85
CA LYS A 214 5.20 -22.06 22.57
C LYS A 214 4.62 -22.22 23.98
N ILE A 215 4.40 -21.12 24.71
CA ILE A 215 3.77 -21.17 26.03
C ILE A 215 2.35 -21.73 25.92
N ILE A 216 1.58 -21.24 24.94
CA ILE A 216 0.21 -21.71 24.67
C ILE A 216 0.21 -23.20 24.36
N ARG A 217 1.09 -23.66 23.46
CA ARG A 217 1.25 -25.07 23.11
C ARG A 217 1.45 -25.96 24.33
N ASN A 218 2.33 -25.54 25.23
CA ASN A 218 2.80 -26.36 26.34
C ASN A 218 1.91 -26.28 27.59
N SER A 219 1.17 -25.20 27.77
CA SER A 219 0.49 -24.89 29.04
C SER A 219 -1.03 -24.81 28.95
N TRP A 220 -1.62 -24.78 27.74
CA TRP A 220 -3.07 -24.60 27.57
C TRP A 220 -3.78 -25.90 27.21
N PRO A 221 -5.03 -26.09 27.66
CA PRO A 221 -5.93 -27.08 27.09
C PRO A 221 -6.17 -26.78 25.60
N ASN A 222 -6.03 -27.79 24.74
CA ASN A 222 -6.02 -27.63 23.27
C ASN A 222 -4.94 -26.66 22.74
N GLY A 223 -3.86 -26.44 23.51
CA GLY A 223 -2.77 -25.55 23.15
C GLY A 223 -2.14 -25.85 21.78
N GLU A 224 -2.12 -27.12 21.36
CA GLU A 224 -1.62 -27.51 20.03
C GLU A 224 -2.43 -26.87 18.90
N PHE A 225 -3.76 -26.88 18.99
CA PHE A 225 -4.63 -26.27 17.97
C PHE A 225 -4.40 -24.75 17.88
N TYR A 226 -4.32 -24.07 19.02
CA TYR A 226 -4.11 -22.63 19.03
C TYR A 226 -2.69 -22.24 18.64
N TYR A 227 -1.69 -23.07 18.98
CA TYR A 227 -0.35 -22.95 18.46
C TYR A 227 -0.32 -23.05 16.93
N GLU A 228 -0.97 -24.06 16.35
CA GLU A 228 -1.08 -24.21 14.89
C GLU A 228 -1.82 -23.03 14.23
N VAL A 229 -2.88 -22.54 14.86
CA VAL A 229 -3.58 -21.34 14.38
C VAL A 229 -2.62 -20.16 14.39
N MET A 230 -2.01 -19.83 15.54
CA MET A 230 -1.19 -18.62 15.74
C MET A 230 0.19 -18.64 15.07
N ASN A 231 0.80 -19.80 14.89
CA ASN A 231 2.11 -19.92 14.24
C ASN A 231 2.08 -19.45 12.78
N ASP A 232 0.90 -19.41 12.17
CA ASP A 232 0.70 -19.01 10.78
C ASP A 232 0.33 -17.52 10.61
N PHE A 233 0.38 -16.72 11.68
CA PHE A 233 -0.10 -15.32 11.70
C PHE A 233 0.94 -14.33 11.18
N GLY A 234 2.22 -14.52 11.54
CA GLY A 234 3.38 -13.79 11.01
C GLY A 234 3.12 -12.31 10.69
N LEU A 235 3.67 -11.85 9.55
CA LEU A 235 3.45 -10.51 9.02
C LEU A 235 2.05 -10.32 8.41
N ASN A 236 1.35 -11.40 8.07
CA ASN A 236 0.01 -11.32 7.46
C ASN A 236 -0.99 -10.68 8.43
N MET A 237 -0.93 -11.05 9.70
CA MET A 237 -1.74 -10.41 10.75
C MET A 237 -1.41 -8.91 10.83
N PHE A 238 -0.13 -8.53 10.76
CA PHE A 238 0.27 -7.12 10.85
C PHE A 238 -0.30 -6.28 9.70
N PHE A 239 -0.18 -6.77 8.46
CA PHE A 239 -0.74 -6.06 7.29
C PHE A 239 -2.27 -6.01 7.32
N GLU A 240 -2.91 -7.08 7.77
CA GLU A 240 -4.36 -7.08 7.97
C GLU A 240 -4.79 -6.04 9.02
N MET A 241 -4.00 -5.90 10.09
CA MET A 241 -4.24 -4.87 11.11
C MET A 241 -4.05 -3.46 10.55
N ILE A 242 -3.07 -3.21 9.66
CA ILE A 242 -2.93 -1.93 8.94
C ILE A 242 -4.21 -1.63 8.13
N ARG A 243 -4.73 -2.63 7.40
CA ARG A 243 -6.00 -2.48 6.65
C ARG A 243 -7.15 -2.13 7.58
N ILE A 244 -7.29 -2.86 8.69
CA ILE A 244 -8.40 -2.71 9.65
C ILE A 244 -8.41 -1.33 10.29
N VAL A 245 -7.25 -0.78 10.68
CA VAL A 245 -7.19 0.51 11.36
C VAL A 245 -7.22 1.71 10.40
N LYS A 246 -7.03 1.49 9.09
CA LYS A 246 -7.06 2.57 8.10
C LYS A 246 -8.48 3.11 7.95
N ALA A 247 -8.62 4.43 8.05
CA ALA A 247 -9.90 5.09 7.80
C ALA A 247 -10.38 4.86 6.35
N ASP A 248 -11.63 4.46 6.18
CA ASP A 248 -12.30 4.42 4.88
C ASP A 248 -13.02 5.75 4.65
N PRO A 249 -12.61 6.58 3.66
CA PRO A 249 -13.23 7.89 3.42
C PRO A 249 -14.72 7.80 3.06
N ASN A 250 -15.23 6.63 2.69
CA ASN A 250 -16.64 6.39 2.39
C ASN A 250 -17.45 5.85 3.58
N ALA A 251 -16.79 5.54 4.70
CA ALA A 251 -17.42 5.02 5.91
C ALA A 251 -17.55 6.10 7.01
N PHE A 252 -18.30 5.78 8.06
CA PHE A 252 -18.38 6.63 9.25
C PHE A 252 -17.14 6.42 10.12
N ASN A 253 -16.29 7.45 10.21
CA ASN A 253 -15.08 7.45 11.03
C ASN A 253 -15.18 8.46 12.19
N VAL A 254 -14.40 8.21 13.23
CA VAL A 254 -14.30 9.00 14.44
C VAL A 254 -12.83 9.11 14.85
N LEU A 255 -12.51 10.11 15.66
CA LEU A 255 -11.22 10.11 16.37
C LEU A 255 -11.37 9.21 17.58
N ASN A 256 -10.83 8.00 17.49
CA ASN A 256 -10.84 7.01 18.57
C ASN A 256 -9.94 7.47 19.73
N HIS A 257 -10.26 7.05 20.95
CA HIS A 257 -9.34 7.07 22.08
C HIS A 257 -8.08 6.25 21.76
N GLY A 258 -8.25 5.09 21.11
CA GLY A 258 -7.18 4.21 20.63
C GLY A 258 -6.52 3.34 21.71
N ASP A 259 -6.91 3.51 22.96
CA ASP A 259 -6.45 2.73 24.12
C ASP A 259 -7.58 2.62 25.17
N ALA A 260 -8.74 2.16 24.72
CA ALA A 260 -9.98 2.16 25.49
C ALA A 260 -10.08 0.96 26.45
N TRP A 261 -9.20 0.87 27.46
CA TRP A 261 -9.27 -0.13 28.52
C TRP A 261 -9.54 0.47 29.91
N CYS A 262 -10.00 -0.38 30.84
CA CYS A 262 -10.53 0.06 32.14
C CYS A 262 -9.57 0.87 33.04
N ASN A 263 -8.25 0.76 32.86
CA ASN A 263 -7.29 1.58 33.60
C ASN A 263 -7.30 3.05 33.16
N ASN A 264 -7.79 3.35 31.96
CA ASN A 264 -7.92 4.70 31.44
C ASN A 264 -9.25 5.35 31.83
N PHE A 265 -10.08 4.69 32.65
CA PHE A 265 -11.39 5.17 33.07
C PHE A 265 -11.39 5.42 34.57
N LEU A 266 -11.66 6.67 34.96
CA LEU A 266 -11.87 7.01 36.36
C LEU A 266 -13.34 7.26 36.61
N PHE A 267 -13.85 6.67 37.68
CA PHE A 267 -15.24 6.77 38.10
C PHE A 267 -15.35 7.50 39.44
N ARG A 268 -16.38 8.33 39.57
CA ARG A 268 -16.78 8.96 40.83
C ARG A 268 -18.06 8.33 41.32
N TYR A 269 -18.12 8.05 42.62
CA TYR A 269 -19.20 7.27 43.23
C TYR A 269 -19.94 8.12 44.26
N GLY A 270 -21.27 7.98 44.29
CA GLY A 270 -22.10 8.54 45.34
C GLY A 270 -21.98 7.78 46.67
N GLU A 271 -22.65 8.26 47.71
CA GLU A 271 -22.63 7.67 49.05
C GLU A 271 -23.11 6.21 49.09
N ASP A 272 -23.97 5.81 48.14
CA ASP A 272 -24.52 4.46 47.99
C ASP A 272 -23.73 3.56 47.02
N ASN A 273 -22.51 3.98 46.63
CA ASN A 273 -21.68 3.36 45.59
C ASN A 273 -22.32 3.36 44.17
N THR A 274 -23.33 4.19 43.90
CA THR A 274 -23.77 4.41 42.51
C THR A 274 -22.76 5.24 41.73
N ILE A 275 -22.60 4.95 40.44
CA ILE A 275 -21.66 5.68 39.57
C ILE A 275 -22.30 6.99 39.15
N GLU A 276 -21.75 8.10 39.63
CA GLU A 276 -22.25 9.44 39.32
C GLU A 276 -21.58 10.02 38.06
N GLU A 277 -20.29 9.74 37.86
CA GLU A 277 -19.50 10.39 36.82
C GLU A 277 -18.38 9.47 36.33
N ILE A 278 -18.00 9.65 35.06
CA ILE A 278 -16.81 9.04 34.45
C ILE A 278 -15.99 10.12 33.74
N THR A 279 -14.68 10.00 33.83
CA THR A 279 -13.74 10.75 33.00
C THR A 279 -12.67 9.82 32.43
N LEU A 280 -12.16 10.16 31.24
CA LEU A 280 -11.18 9.36 30.51
C LEU A 280 -9.79 10.01 30.64
N VAL A 281 -8.74 9.20 30.62
CA VAL A 281 -7.35 9.66 30.65
C VAL A 281 -6.52 8.90 29.62
N ASP A 282 -5.31 9.39 29.37
CA ASP A 282 -4.32 8.74 28.51
C ASP A 282 -4.70 8.65 27.02
N PHE A 283 -4.93 9.81 26.40
CA PHE A 283 -5.28 9.98 24.98
C PHE A 283 -4.07 9.84 24.03
N GLN A 284 -3.17 8.92 24.33
CA GLN A 284 -1.87 8.82 23.69
C GLN A 284 -1.88 8.03 22.36
N MET A 285 -2.91 7.21 22.16
CA MET A 285 -3.04 6.31 21.00
C MET A 285 -4.12 6.73 20.00
N CYS A 286 -4.62 7.98 20.10
CA CYS A 286 -5.73 8.43 19.26
C CYS A 286 -5.44 8.28 17.76
N VAL A 287 -6.45 7.81 17.03
CA VAL A 287 -6.38 7.56 15.58
C VAL A 287 -7.74 7.80 14.92
N TRP A 288 -7.74 8.47 13.78
CA TRP A 288 -8.92 8.65 12.94
C TRP A 288 -9.22 7.34 12.21
N SER A 289 -10.31 6.66 12.58
CA SER A 289 -10.67 5.35 12.05
C SER A 289 -12.13 5.01 12.35
N SER A 290 -12.55 3.76 12.07
CA SER A 290 -13.86 3.25 12.48
C SER A 290 -14.04 3.33 14.01
N PRO A 291 -15.26 3.65 14.51
CA PRO A 291 -15.56 3.62 15.94
C PRO A 291 -15.47 2.23 16.57
N VAL A 292 -15.45 1.16 15.77
CA VAL A 292 -15.40 -0.21 16.31
C VAL A 292 -14.00 -0.58 16.83
N ILE A 293 -12.97 0.21 16.51
CA ILE A 293 -11.62 0.02 17.05
C ILE A 293 -11.64 0.13 18.58
N ASP A 294 -12.20 1.21 19.13
CA ASP A 294 -12.36 1.36 20.58
C ASP A 294 -13.35 0.33 21.17
N LEU A 295 -14.41 -0.05 20.44
CA LEU A 295 -15.35 -1.07 20.90
C LEU A 295 -14.70 -2.45 21.03
N HIS A 296 -13.92 -2.87 20.03
CA HIS A 296 -13.16 -4.13 20.08
C HIS A 296 -12.18 -4.12 21.24
N TYR A 297 -11.42 -3.04 21.38
CA TYR A 297 -10.46 -2.88 22.46
C TYR A 297 -11.15 -2.99 23.82
N PHE A 298 -12.23 -2.24 24.03
CA PHE A 298 -12.95 -2.19 25.30
C PHE A 298 -13.66 -3.52 25.63
N ILE A 299 -14.47 -4.04 24.71
CA ILE A 299 -15.34 -5.19 24.95
C ILE A 299 -14.51 -6.41 25.32
N PHE A 300 -13.40 -6.65 24.63
CA PHE A 300 -12.61 -7.86 24.84
C PHE A 300 -11.61 -7.78 26.00
N THR A 301 -11.26 -6.59 26.48
CA THR A 301 -10.25 -6.42 27.54
C THR A 301 -10.83 -6.08 28.91
N SER A 302 -11.96 -5.36 28.95
CA SER A 302 -12.34 -4.61 30.16
C SER A 302 -13.68 -5.01 30.77
N ILE A 303 -14.55 -5.71 30.04
CA ILE A 303 -15.88 -6.10 30.53
C ILE A 303 -15.79 -7.40 31.32
N ASN A 304 -16.53 -7.49 32.43
CA ASN A 304 -16.63 -8.73 33.19
C ASN A 304 -17.07 -9.90 32.26
N PRO A 305 -16.38 -11.05 32.28
CA PRO A 305 -16.65 -12.16 31.36
C PRO A 305 -18.09 -12.66 31.38
N THR A 306 -18.75 -12.63 32.55
CA THR A 306 -20.15 -13.08 32.71
C THR A 306 -21.16 -12.19 31.97
N ILE A 307 -20.77 -10.96 31.65
CA ILE A 307 -21.59 -9.97 30.93
C ILE A 307 -21.17 -9.91 29.46
N ARG A 308 -19.86 -9.91 29.20
CA ARG A 308 -19.24 -9.67 27.88
C ARG A 308 -19.92 -10.44 26.76
N MET A 309 -19.90 -11.77 26.82
CA MET A 309 -20.41 -12.61 25.71
C MET A 309 -21.94 -12.60 25.62
N PRO A 310 -22.71 -12.84 26.71
CA PRO A 310 -24.17 -12.94 26.61
C PRO A 310 -24.85 -11.60 26.26
N GLN A 311 -24.20 -10.47 26.49
CA GLN A 311 -24.77 -9.13 26.29
C GLN A 311 -24.08 -8.32 25.19
N MET A 312 -23.11 -8.88 24.45
CA MET A 312 -22.32 -8.14 23.47
C MET A 312 -23.17 -7.34 22.47
N ASN A 313 -24.20 -7.96 21.88
CA ASN A 313 -25.09 -7.26 20.95
C ASN A 313 -25.89 -6.13 21.63
N ASN A 314 -26.29 -6.32 22.89
CA ASN A 314 -26.97 -5.28 23.66
C ASN A 314 -26.03 -4.11 24.02
N ILE A 315 -24.75 -4.41 24.27
CA ILE A 315 -23.67 -3.44 24.53
C ILE A 315 -23.42 -2.59 23.26
N ILE A 316 -23.25 -3.23 22.10
CA ILE A 316 -23.09 -2.54 20.80
C ILE A 316 -24.33 -1.68 20.50
N GLY A 317 -25.53 -2.24 20.67
CA GLY A 317 -26.79 -1.51 20.46
C GLY A 317 -27.02 -0.37 21.45
N PHE A 318 -26.45 -0.44 22.66
CA PHE A 318 -26.49 0.63 23.65
C PHE A 318 -25.59 1.79 23.24
N TYR A 319 -24.33 1.50 22.89
CA TYR A 319 -23.40 2.48 22.33
C TYR A 319 -23.99 3.17 21.09
N TYR A 320 -24.52 2.38 20.13
CA TYR A 320 -25.11 2.90 18.90
C TYR A 320 -26.20 3.94 19.15
N ARG A 321 -27.15 3.66 20.06
CA ARG A 321 -28.25 4.59 20.37
C ARG A 321 -27.71 5.92 20.88
N HIS A 322 -26.75 5.86 21.82
CA HIS A 322 -26.12 7.07 22.33
C HIS A 322 -25.28 7.80 21.29
N LEU A 323 -24.60 7.10 20.38
CA LEU A 323 -23.87 7.73 19.28
C LEU A 323 -24.82 8.51 18.37
N VAL A 324 -25.92 7.87 17.96
CA VAL A 324 -26.94 8.49 17.11
C VAL A 324 -27.58 9.71 17.78
N ASP A 325 -27.93 9.61 19.07
CA ASP A 325 -28.53 10.71 19.81
C ASP A 325 -27.59 11.91 19.91
N ASN A 326 -26.30 11.67 20.17
CA ASN A 326 -25.30 12.73 20.24
C ASN A 326 -24.98 13.34 18.86
N LEU A 327 -24.88 12.53 17.79
CA LEU A 327 -24.71 13.04 16.42
C LEU A 327 -25.87 13.95 16.01
N LYS A 328 -27.10 13.57 16.35
CA LYS A 328 -28.29 14.40 16.11
C LYS A 328 -28.28 15.68 16.95
N LEU A 329 -27.93 15.59 18.23
CA LEU A 329 -27.83 16.73 19.14
C LEU A 329 -26.82 17.78 18.63
N LEU A 330 -25.65 17.32 18.20
CA LEU A 330 -24.58 18.18 17.71
C LEU A 330 -24.79 18.68 16.27
N GLY A 331 -25.76 18.10 15.54
CA GLY A 331 -26.17 18.53 14.21
C GLY A 331 -25.27 18.01 13.08
N TYR A 332 -24.79 16.77 13.19
CA TYR A 332 -24.04 16.09 12.13
C TYR A 332 -24.86 16.02 10.84
N SER A 333 -24.32 16.52 9.72
CA SER A 333 -25.08 16.69 8.48
C SER A 333 -24.93 15.54 7.48
N LYS A 334 -23.88 14.72 7.60
CA LYS A 334 -23.66 13.51 6.78
C LYS A 334 -24.56 12.34 7.22
N ALA A 335 -24.50 11.25 6.44
CA ALA A 335 -25.22 10.02 6.74
C ALA A 335 -24.77 9.44 8.10
N ILE A 336 -25.72 9.25 9.00
CA ILE A 336 -25.50 8.56 10.28
C ILE A 336 -25.51 7.04 10.00
N PRO A 337 -24.52 6.26 10.50
CA PRO A 337 -24.49 4.82 10.29
C PRO A 337 -25.73 4.15 10.88
N THR A 338 -26.17 3.04 10.31
CA THR A 338 -27.22 2.20 10.92
C THR A 338 -26.63 1.21 11.92
N LEU A 339 -27.46 0.64 12.80
CA LEU A 339 -27.02 -0.43 13.72
C LEU A 339 -26.50 -1.65 12.95
N LYS A 340 -27.08 -1.92 11.76
CA LYS A 340 -26.61 -2.99 10.88
C LYS A 340 -25.20 -2.69 10.36
N ASP A 341 -24.94 -1.46 9.92
CA ASP A 341 -23.62 -1.05 9.45
C ASP A 341 -22.57 -1.20 10.56
N LEU A 342 -22.91 -0.78 11.79
CA LEU A 342 -22.01 -0.93 12.95
C LEU A 342 -21.71 -2.41 13.26
N HIS A 343 -22.70 -3.30 13.17
CA HIS A 343 -22.47 -4.74 13.36
C HIS A 343 -21.62 -5.35 12.24
N LEU A 344 -21.85 -4.96 10.98
CA LEU A 344 -21.02 -5.43 9.86
C LEU A 344 -19.58 -4.96 10.02
N ASP A 345 -19.39 -3.71 10.42
CA ASP A 345 -18.07 -3.12 10.67
C ASP A 345 -17.37 -3.80 11.87
N PHE A 346 -18.11 -4.13 12.93
CA PHE A 346 -17.60 -4.90 14.06
C PHE A 346 -17.12 -6.29 13.63
N ILE A 347 -17.86 -6.98 12.75
CA ILE A 347 -17.46 -8.30 12.23
C ILE A 347 -16.24 -8.18 11.29
N ASP A 348 -16.22 -7.23 10.36
CA ASP A 348 -15.10 -7.02 9.42
C ASP A 348 -13.76 -6.78 10.14
N LYS A 349 -13.81 -6.19 11.33
CA LYS A 349 -12.63 -5.79 12.11
C LYS A 349 -12.35 -6.70 13.30
N ILE A 350 -12.94 -7.89 13.34
CA ILE A 350 -12.88 -8.81 14.49
C ILE A 350 -11.45 -9.26 14.87
N LEU A 351 -10.52 -9.29 13.90
CA LEU A 351 -9.11 -9.57 14.17
C LEU A 351 -8.48 -8.54 15.12
N TYR A 352 -8.96 -7.30 15.13
CA TYR A 352 -8.51 -6.28 16.07
C TYR A 352 -8.88 -6.66 17.51
N GLY A 353 -10.11 -7.14 17.73
CA GLY A 353 -10.56 -7.66 19.03
C GLY A 353 -9.76 -8.87 19.51
N PHE A 354 -9.40 -9.78 18.60
CA PHE A 354 -8.48 -10.88 18.91
C PHE A 354 -7.11 -10.33 19.34
N SER A 355 -6.56 -9.38 18.57
CA SER A 355 -5.25 -8.80 18.88
C SER A 355 -5.23 -8.14 20.26
N SER A 356 -6.23 -7.31 20.59
CA SER A 356 -6.38 -6.70 21.92
C SER A 356 -6.52 -7.72 23.04
N SER A 357 -7.21 -8.85 22.79
CA SER A 357 -7.32 -9.95 23.77
C SER A 357 -5.97 -10.62 24.06
N PHE A 358 -5.04 -10.61 23.11
CA PHE A 358 -3.72 -11.21 23.26
C PHE A 358 -2.64 -10.27 23.79
N SER A 359 -2.77 -8.97 23.53
CA SER A 359 -1.79 -7.97 23.95
C SER A 359 -2.17 -7.30 25.28
N VAL A 360 -3.46 -7.02 25.52
CA VAL A 360 -3.90 -6.16 26.63
C VAL A 360 -4.58 -6.94 27.75
N LEU A 361 -5.47 -7.88 27.43
CA LEU A 361 -6.15 -8.70 28.44
C LEU A 361 -5.19 -9.47 29.37
N PRO A 362 -4.05 -10.07 28.94
CA PRO A 362 -3.14 -10.70 29.89
C PRO A 362 -2.59 -9.68 30.88
N ILE A 363 -2.27 -8.46 30.44
CA ILE A 363 -1.81 -7.36 31.29
C ILE A 363 -2.90 -7.02 32.32
N CYS A 364 -4.17 -6.92 31.91
CA CYS A 364 -5.31 -6.64 32.79
C CYS A 364 -5.44 -7.65 33.94
N LEU A 365 -5.19 -8.93 33.66
CA LEU A 365 -5.40 -10.03 34.60
C LEU A 365 -4.18 -10.36 35.47
N MET A 366 -3.02 -9.74 35.18
CA MET A 366 -1.82 -9.93 35.99
C MET A 366 -1.97 -9.39 37.42
N GLU A 367 -1.36 -10.12 38.36
CA GLU A 367 -1.08 -9.60 39.70
C GLU A 367 0.02 -8.54 39.64
N LYS A 368 -0.04 -7.56 40.55
CA LYS A 368 0.97 -6.51 40.65
C LYS A 368 2.37 -7.15 40.87
N THR A 369 3.35 -6.71 40.11
CA THR A 369 4.75 -7.13 40.23
C THR A 369 5.70 -5.97 39.94
N ASP A 370 6.75 -5.83 40.76
CA ASP A 370 7.72 -4.73 40.67
C ASP A 370 8.51 -4.69 39.34
N ASN A 371 8.50 -5.78 38.55
CA ASN A 371 9.26 -5.94 37.30
C ASN A 371 8.39 -5.77 36.02
N ALA A 372 7.16 -5.28 36.09
CA ALA A 372 6.33 -5.09 34.91
C ALA A 372 6.71 -3.79 34.17
N SER A 373 7.40 -3.92 33.02
CA SER A 373 7.72 -2.81 32.11
C SER A 373 7.65 -3.24 30.64
N ILE A 374 7.52 -2.27 29.71
CA ILE A 374 7.61 -2.55 28.27
C ILE A 374 8.94 -3.24 27.93
N ASP A 375 10.04 -2.75 28.50
CA ASP A 375 11.37 -3.32 28.26
C ASP A 375 11.46 -4.78 28.70
N THR A 376 10.85 -5.15 29.83
CA THR A 376 10.82 -6.54 30.31
C THR A 376 9.92 -7.40 29.44
N MET A 377 8.77 -6.88 29.01
CA MET A 377 7.84 -7.58 28.13
C MET A 377 8.45 -7.89 26.76
N MET A 378 9.18 -6.91 26.19
CA MET A 378 9.81 -7.01 24.86
C MET A 378 11.23 -7.60 24.90
N SER A 379 11.76 -7.93 26.08
CA SER A 379 13.08 -8.54 26.21
C SER A 379 13.09 -9.98 25.68
N ASP A 380 14.09 -10.29 24.86
CA ASP A 380 14.40 -11.66 24.43
C ASP A 380 15.20 -12.45 25.48
N GLY A 381 15.61 -11.81 26.58
CA GLY A 381 16.33 -12.44 27.67
C GLY A 381 15.44 -13.32 28.57
N GLU A 382 16.08 -14.04 29.50
CA GLU A 382 15.41 -14.94 30.46
C GLU A 382 14.32 -14.23 31.28
N ALA A 383 14.56 -12.97 31.67
CA ALA A 383 13.59 -12.18 32.42
C ALA A 383 12.29 -11.94 31.62
N GLY A 384 12.40 -11.64 30.32
CA GLY A 384 11.24 -11.46 29.45
C GLY A 384 10.50 -12.77 29.19
N HIS A 385 11.23 -13.88 29.04
CA HIS A 385 10.62 -15.21 28.91
C HIS A 385 9.80 -15.59 30.16
N LEU A 386 10.37 -15.46 31.36
CA LEU A 386 9.68 -15.74 32.62
C LEU A 386 8.46 -14.82 32.82
N PHE A 387 8.57 -13.56 32.40
CA PHE A 387 7.46 -12.61 32.45
C PHE A 387 6.31 -13.05 31.54
N ARG A 388 6.60 -13.48 30.30
CA ARG A 388 5.61 -14.05 29.37
C ARG A 388 4.99 -15.34 29.89
N GLU A 389 5.76 -16.25 30.49
CA GLU A 389 5.21 -17.46 31.12
C GLU A 389 4.21 -17.12 32.22
N LYS A 390 4.53 -16.11 33.06
CA LYS A 390 3.60 -15.65 34.10
C LYS A 390 2.32 -15.04 33.53
N MET A 391 2.42 -14.26 32.45
CA MET A 391 1.27 -13.64 31.78
C MET A 391 0.37 -14.68 31.12
N TYR A 392 0.92 -15.43 30.17
CA TYR A 392 0.17 -16.32 29.30
C TYR A 392 -0.14 -17.67 29.96
N GLY A 393 0.54 -18.02 31.06
CA GLY A 393 0.22 -19.17 31.92
C GLY A 393 -0.78 -18.86 33.04
N ASN A 394 -1.23 -17.61 33.20
CA ASN A 394 -2.18 -17.23 34.26
C ASN A 394 -3.53 -17.98 34.09
N PRO A 395 -3.95 -18.83 35.05
CA PRO A 395 -5.17 -19.63 34.90
C PRO A 395 -6.45 -18.82 34.65
N VAL A 396 -6.52 -17.58 35.16
CA VAL A 396 -7.67 -16.68 34.94
C VAL A 396 -7.71 -16.20 33.49
N TYR A 397 -6.54 -15.88 32.93
CA TYR A 397 -6.41 -15.47 31.52
C TYR A 397 -6.71 -16.63 30.59
N VAL A 398 -6.09 -17.80 30.81
CA VAL A 398 -6.31 -19.01 30.00
C VAL A 398 -7.79 -19.36 29.94
N LYS A 399 -8.48 -19.39 31.08
CA LYS A 399 -9.92 -19.69 31.15
C LYS A 399 -10.79 -18.71 30.33
N GLN A 400 -10.44 -17.42 30.31
CA GLN A 400 -11.18 -16.46 29.48
C GLN A 400 -10.92 -16.66 27.99
N LEU A 401 -9.69 -17.01 27.61
CA LEU A 401 -9.34 -17.24 26.22
C LEU A 401 -9.93 -18.54 25.67
N GLU A 402 -10.12 -19.57 26.51
CA GLU A 402 -10.89 -20.77 26.14
C GLU A 402 -12.30 -20.46 25.66
N GLU A 403 -12.93 -19.39 26.18
CA GLU A 403 -14.25 -18.92 25.74
C GLU A 403 -14.17 -17.99 24.51
N LEU A 404 -13.19 -17.10 24.47
CA LEU A 404 -13.05 -16.10 23.40
C LEU A 404 -12.53 -16.69 22.08
N LEU A 405 -11.64 -17.67 22.13
CA LEU A 405 -10.99 -18.20 20.94
C LEU A 405 -11.95 -18.89 19.97
N PRO A 406 -12.90 -19.74 20.41
CA PRO A 406 -13.95 -20.25 19.53
C PRO A 406 -14.77 -19.13 18.90
N TYR A 407 -15.09 -18.08 19.66
CA TYR A 407 -15.83 -16.93 19.13
C TYR A 407 -15.04 -16.20 18.04
N PHE A 408 -13.75 -15.94 18.24
CA PHE A 408 -12.90 -15.33 17.20
C PHE A 408 -12.76 -16.23 15.97
N TYR A 409 -12.62 -17.54 16.19
CA TYR A 409 -12.57 -18.53 15.12
C TYR A 409 -13.85 -18.53 14.29
N ASP A 410 -15.01 -18.66 14.93
CA ASP A 410 -16.32 -18.75 14.28
C ASP A 410 -16.72 -17.47 13.54
N ASN A 411 -16.12 -16.33 13.90
CA ASN A 411 -16.33 -15.04 13.26
C ASN A 411 -15.23 -14.67 12.25
N GLY A 412 -14.33 -15.60 11.90
CA GLY A 412 -13.36 -15.42 10.82
C GLY A 412 -12.15 -14.55 11.17
N ALA A 413 -11.87 -14.30 12.46
CA ALA A 413 -10.68 -13.54 12.87
C ALA A 413 -9.36 -14.17 12.38
N PHE A 414 -9.39 -15.48 12.11
CA PHE A 414 -8.23 -16.27 11.70
C PHE A 414 -8.16 -16.51 10.19
N ASP A 415 -9.09 -15.92 9.43
CA ASP A 415 -9.08 -15.92 7.97
C ASP A 415 -8.11 -14.89 7.37
N CYS A 416 -7.15 -14.36 8.15
CA CYS A 416 -6.00 -13.58 7.63
C CYS A 416 -5.21 -14.35 6.54
N ARG A 417 -5.34 -15.67 6.56
CA ARG A 417 -4.89 -16.62 5.55
C ARG A 417 -5.60 -16.47 4.20
N HIS A 418 -6.83 -16.00 4.20
CA HIS A 418 -7.68 -15.76 3.03
C HIS A 418 -7.64 -14.29 2.57
N SER A 419 -7.01 -13.38 3.35
CA SER A 419 -6.92 -11.94 3.04
C SER A 419 -5.79 -11.54 2.07
N GLY A 420 -5.12 -12.52 1.44
CA GLY A 420 -4.42 -12.31 0.17
C GLY A 420 -2.93 -12.69 0.12
N TYR A 421 -2.24 -12.88 1.25
CA TYR A 421 -0.82 -13.22 1.29
C TYR A 421 -0.52 -14.32 2.34
N GLN A 422 0.16 -15.40 1.94
CA GLN A 422 0.69 -16.46 2.82
C GLN A 422 2.02 -16.97 2.24
N SER A 423 2.90 -17.50 3.09
CA SER A 423 3.92 -18.46 2.67
C SER A 423 3.43 -19.88 3.01
N PRO A 424 2.99 -20.69 2.03
CA PRO A 424 2.56 -22.07 2.28
C PRO A 424 3.73 -22.93 2.78
N SER A 425 3.46 -23.91 3.64
CA SER A 425 4.43 -24.77 4.36
C SER A 425 5.46 -25.54 3.52
N LYS A 426 5.42 -25.43 2.18
CA LYS A 426 6.34 -26.06 1.22
C LYS A 426 6.65 -25.17 0.00
N VAL A 427 6.49 -23.86 0.15
CA VAL A 427 6.91 -22.85 -0.82
C VAL A 427 7.90 -21.94 -0.13
N TRP A 428 9.15 -21.94 -0.59
CA TRP A 428 10.23 -21.18 0.03
C TRP A 428 10.45 -19.88 -0.74
N SER A 429 10.63 -18.78 -0.03
CA SER A 429 11.16 -17.54 -0.60
C SER A 429 12.09 -16.91 0.42
N ASP A 430 13.25 -16.42 -0.03
CA ASP A 430 14.26 -15.88 0.87
C ASP A 430 13.91 -14.45 1.34
N TYR A 431 13.05 -13.72 0.61
CA TYR A 431 12.78 -12.29 0.84
C TYR A 431 11.39 -11.78 0.36
N LEU A 432 10.41 -12.66 0.04
CA LEU A 432 9.10 -12.24 -0.49
C LEU A 432 7.90 -12.71 0.32
N MET A 433 6.99 -11.76 0.58
CA MET A 433 5.61 -12.04 0.94
C MET A 433 4.88 -12.60 -0.29
N LEU A 434 4.60 -13.90 -0.30
CA LEU A 434 3.89 -14.54 -1.41
C LEU A 434 2.38 -14.43 -1.23
N PRO A 435 1.60 -14.33 -2.32
CA PRO A 435 0.15 -14.39 -2.24
C PRO A 435 -0.34 -15.75 -1.69
N GLY A 436 -1.40 -15.76 -0.88
CA GLY A 436 -1.83 -16.96 -0.15
C GLY A 436 -2.29 -18.12 -1.03
N TRP A 437 -2.65 -17.81 -2.27
CA TRP A 437 -3.00 -18.78 -3.28
C TRP A 437 -1.80 -19.44 -3.96
N MET A 438 -0.58 -18.94 -3.77
CA MET A 438 0.63 -19.43 -4.43
C MET A 438 1.16 -20.70 -3.73
N ARG A 439 0.32 -21.74 -3.68
CA ARG A 439 0.56 -23.02 -3.01
C ARG A 439 0.78 -24.16 -4.00
N LYS A 440 1.18 -25.34 -3.51
CA LYS A 440 1.43 -26.54 -4.32
C LYS A 440 0.25 -26.88 -5.25
N GLU A 441 -0.97 -26.72 -4.76
CA GLU A 441 -2.20 -27.02 -5.48
C GLU A 441 -2.36 -26.10 -6.71
N PHE A 442 -1.96 -24.83 -6.59
CA PHE A 442 -2.01 -23.86 -7.68
C PHE A 442 -1.11 -24.29 -8.85
N PHE A 443 0.13 -24.70 -8.54
CA PHE A 443 1.14 -25.09 -9.52
C PHE A 443 0.92 -26.46 -10.15
N SER A 444 0.02 -27.28 -9.61
CA SER A 444 -0.10 -28.63 -10.11
C SER A 444 -0.69 -28.71 -11.52
N GLU A 445 -1.62 -27.83 -11.88
CA GLU A 445 -2.07 -27.68 -13.27
C GLU A 445 -0.92 -27.21 -14.19
N VAL A 446 -0.04 -26.35 -13.67
CA VAL A 446 1.15 -25.88 -14.39
C VAL A 446 2.07 -27.07 -14.71
N VAL A 447 2.23 -28.00 -13.76
CA VAL A 447 3.00 -29.24 -13.96
C VAL A 447 2.31 -30.16 -14.97
N GLU A 448 1.00 -30.37 -14.85
CA GLU A 448 0.21 -31.20 -15.77
C GLU A 448 0.42 -30.74 -17.22
N ARG A 449 0.29 -29.44 -17.48
CA ARG A 449 0.48 -28.88 -18.83
C ARG A 449 1.94 -28.86 -19.27
N LYS A 450 2.89 -28.55 -18.38
CA LYS A 450 4.31 -28.44 -18.73
C LYS A 450 4.96 -29.79 -19.02
N LEU A 451 4.60 -30.82 -18.26
CA LEU A 451 5.21 -32.15 -18.37
C LEU A 451 4.33 -33.17 -19.11
N GLY A 452 3.06 -32.85 -19.39
CA GLY A 452 2.11 -33.78 -20.00
C GLY A 452 1.79 -34.98 -19.11
N LEU A 453 1.68 -34.75 -17.79
CA LEU A 453 1.45 -35.77 -16.77
C LEU A 453 0.09 -35.58 -16.10
N ASP A 454 -0.56 -36.68 -15.71
CA ASP A 454 -1.76 -36.65 -14.89
C ASP A 454 -1.44 -36.40 -13.41
N ARG A 455 -2.41 -35.89 -12.66
CA ARG A 455 -2.23 -35.43 -11.27
C ARG A 455 -1.72 -36.50 -10.30
N ASP A 456 -2.02 -37.76 -10.56
CA ASP A 456 -1.56 -38.90 -9.78
C ASP A 456 -0.18 -39.41 -10.18
N GLN A 457 0.40 -38.94 -11.30
CA GLN A 457 1.69 -39.37 -11.84
C GLN A 457 2.90 -38.59 -11.31
N PHE A 458 2.69 -37.50 -10.58
CA PHE A 458 3.77 -36.69 -10.02
C PHE A 458 3.53 -36.24 -8.58
N SER A 459 4.59 -35.75 -7.94
CA SER A 459 4.50 -34.96 -6.72
C SER A 459 5.45 -33.76 -6.81
N ILE A 460 4.93 -32.57 -6.51
CA ILE A 460 5.78 -31.38 -6.37
C ILE A 460 6.46 -31.47 -5.00
N GLU A 461 7.79 -31.61 -5.00
CA GLU A 461 8.60 -31.74 -3.80
C GLU A 461 9.05 -30.37 -3.29
N LYS A 462 9.46 -29.50 -4.23
CA LYS A 462 9.95 -28.16 -3.90
C LYS A 462 9.33 -27.08 -4.78
N ILE A 463 9.00 -25.93 -4.19
CA ILE A 463 8.67 -24.70 -4.94
C ILE A 463 9.45 -23.55 -4.31
N TRP A 464 10.34 -22.92 -5.05
CA TRP A 464 11.05 -21.74 -4.59
C TRP A 464 10.65 -20.53 -5.44
N VAL A 465 10.27 -19.42 -4.81
CA VAL A 465 9.74 -18.24 -5.50
C VAL A 465 10.60 -17.01 -5.23
N GLU A 466 10.96 -16.31 -6.29
CA GLU A 466 11.62 -15.00 -6.27
C GLU A 466 10.87 -13.97 -7.13
N MET A 467 11.25 -12.69 -7.05
CA MET A 467 10.80 -11.72 -8.05
C MET A 467 11.47 -12.03 -9.39
N ALA A 468 10.69 -12.03 -10.47
CA ALA A 468 11.23 -12.29 -11.80
C ALA A 468 12.17 -11.17 -12.29
N THR A 469 12.02 -9.98 -11.72
CA THR A 469 12.56 -8.69 -12.17
C THR A 469 13.08 -7.89 -10.97
N LYS A 470 13.97 -6.92 -11.25
CA LYS A 470 14.54 -6.05 -10.21
C LYS A 470 13.55 -4.97 -9.80
N LYS A 471 13.82 -4.33 -8.66
CA LYS A 471 13.07 -3.15 -8.20
C LYS A 471 13.16 -2.06 -9.27
N GLY A 472 12.01 -1.52 -9.65
CA GLY A 472 11.94 -0.52 -10.72
C GLY A 472 11.89 -1.07 -12.14
N ASP A 473 11.75 -2.39 -12.39
CA ASP A 473 11.49 -2.98 -13.72
C ASP A 473 10.02 -3.44 -13.92
N ASN A 474 9.15 -3.29 -12.91
CA ASN A 474 7.77 -3.83 -12.87
C ASN A 474 6.69 -2.75 -13.00
N TYR A 475 6.37 -2.35 -14.22
CA TYR A 475 5.55 -1.15 -14.45
C TYR A 475 4.05 -1.42 -14.63
N GLY A 476 3.63 -2.65 -14.95
CA GLY A 476 2.22 -3.00 -15.21
C GLY A 476 1.67 -4.21 -14.45
N SER A 477 2.51 -4.95 -13.71
CA SER A 477 2.13 -6.17 -12.98
C SER A 477 3.19 -6.57 -11.96
N THR A 478 2.80 -7.35 -10.96
CA THR A 478 3.73 -8.03 -10.05
C THR A 478 4.13 -9.37 -10.66
N MET A 479 5.43 -9.57 -10.95
CA MET A 479 5.96 -10.77 -11.59
C MET A 479 6.85 -11.59 -10.66
N TYR A 480 6.49 -12.87 -10.49
CA TYR A 480 7.25 -13.84 -9.71
C TYR A 480 7.89 -14.88 -10.64
N ARG A 481 9.07 -15.38 -10.28
CA ARG A 481 9.65 -16.60 -10.86
C ARG A 481 9.51 -17.71 -9.84
N ALA A 482 8.75 -18.76 -10.19
CA ALA A 482 8.63 -19.96 -9.38
C ALA A 482 9.49 -21.08 -9.98
N LYS A 483 10.41 -21.63 -9.19
CA LYS A 483 11.27 -22.79 -9.50
C LYS A 483 10.67 -24.02 -8.84
N LEU A 484 10.38 -25.06 -9.61
CA LEU A 484 9.69 -26.27 -9.17
C LEU A 484 10.61 -27.49 -9.28
N ASP A 485 10.66 -28.29 -8.21
CA ASP A 485 11.19 -29.66 -8.23
C ASP A 485 10.01 -30.64 -8.21
N VAL A 486 9.88 -31.42 -9.28
CA VAL A 486 8.74 -32.34 -9.49
C VAL A 486 9.25 -33.77 -9.59
N LEU A 487 8.87 -34.64 -8.66
CA LEU A 487 9.12 -36.07 -8.74
C LEU A 487 8.11 -36.72 -9.68
N VAL A 488 8.59 -37.33 -10.77
CA VAL A 488 7.79 -38.14 -11.68
C VAL A 488 7.75 -39.58 -11.15
N LYS A 489 6.57 -40.06 -10.74
CA LYS A 489 6.44 -41.34 -10.03
C LYS A 489 6.83 -42.55 -10.86
N ALA A 490 6.56 -42.51 -12.17
CA ALA A 490 6.84 -43.63 -13.06
C ALA A 490 8.34 -43.93 -13.21
N THR A 491 9.18 -42.88 -13.14
CA THR A 491 10.64 -42.99 -13.35
C THR A 491 11.42 -42.78 -12.05
N SER A 492 10.76 -42.34 -10.98
CA SER A 492 11.38 -41.83 -9.75
C SER A 492 12.42 -40.73 -10.00
N ALA A 493 12.33 -40.04 -11.14
CA ALA A 493 13.23 -38.95 -11.51
C ALA A 493 12.64 -37.60 -11.10
N THR A 494 13.49 -36.68 -10.65
CA THR A 494 13.11 -35.30 -10.38
C THR A 494 13.30 -34.45 -11.63
N SER A 495 12.22 -33.84 -12.11
CA SER A 495 12.24 -32.81 -13.16
C SER A 495 12.30 -31.43 -12.50
N GLN A 496 13.21 -30.57 -12.96
CA GLN A 496 13.38 -29.22 -12.46
C GLN A 496 13.08 -28.21 -13.57
N PHE A 497 12.20 -27.25 -13.30
CA PHE A 497 11.91 -26.17 -14.23
C PHE A 497 11.42 -24.92 -13.49
N SER A 498 11.38 -23.79 -14.17
CA SER A 498 10.79 -22.56 -13.66
C SER A 498 9.69 -22.01 -14.56
N VAL A 499 8.83 -21.19 -13.96
CA VAL A 499 7.73 -20.48 -14.63
C VAL A 499 7.67 -19.05 -14.12
N ILE A 500 7.16 -18.15 -14.97
CA ILE A 500 6.85 -16.78 -14.60
C ILE A 500 5.36 -16.70 -14.23
N VAL A 501 5.07 -16.12 -13.08
CA VAL A 501 3.71 -15.88 -12.58
C VAL A 501 3.48 -14.37 -12.56
N LYS A 502 2.61 -13.87 -13.43
CA LYS A 502 2.23 -12.46 -13.53
C LYS A 502 0.88 -12.25 -12.86
N SER A 503 0.79 -11.24 -12.00
CA SER A 503 -0.43 -10.89 -11.25
C SER A 503 -0.68 -9.38 -11.28
N ARG A 504 -1.93 -8.96 -11.06
CA ARG A 504 -2.31 -7.53 -11.06
C ARG A 504 -1.40 -6.69 -10.15
N PRO A 505 -1.02 -5.47 -10.57
CA PRO A 505 -0.27 -4.55 -9.74
C PRO A 505 -1.12 -4.07 -8.56
N THR A 506 -0.47 -3.63 -7.47
CA THR A 506 -1.10 -2.99 -6.31
C THR A 506 -0.88 -1.47 -6.34
N GLY A 507 -1.62 -0.70 -5.55
CA GLY A 507 -1.44 0.77 -5.43
C GLY A 507 -1.97 1.59 -6.61
N MET A 508 -1.38 2.76 -6.89
CA MET A 508 -1.83 3.67 -7.97
C MET A 508 -1.77 3.03 -9.37
N ALA A 509 -0.82 2.12 -9.59
CA ALA A 509 -0.73 1.34 -10.82
C ALA A 509 -1.97 0.46 -11.07
N ALA A 510 -2.69 0.06 -10.02
CA ALA A 510 -3.93 -0.72 -10.15
C ALA A 510 -5.07 0.10 -10.78
N GLU A 511 -5.19 1.38 -10.43
CA GLU A 511 -6.23 2.27 -10.98
C GLU A 511 -6.00 2.54 -12.47
N PHE A 512 -4.75 2.77 -12.86
CA PHE A 512 -4.36 2.93 -14.27
C PHE A 512 -4.57 1.64 -15.07
N SER A 513 -4.17 0.49 -14.52
CA SER A 513 -4.37 -0.83 -15.13
C SER A 513 -5.86 -1.14 -15.35
N SER A 514 -6.72 -0.77 -14.38
CA SER A 514 -8.17 -0.98 -14.50
C SER A 514 -8.82 -0.08 -15.56
N LYS A 515 -8.36 1.17 -15.74
CA LYS A 515 -8.92 2.09 -16.75
C LYS A 515 -8.61 1.67 -18.19
N LEU A 516 -7.48 0.99 -18.40
CA LEU A 516 -7.02 0.54 -19.72
C LEU A 516 -7.36 -0.93 -20.03
N ASP A 517 -8.03 -1.61 -19.10
CA ASP A 517 -8.37 -3.04 -19.17
C ASP A 517 -7.17 -3.94 -19.53
N ILE A 518 -5.99 -3.55 -19.04
CA ILE A 518 -4.68 -4.07 -19.47
C ILE A 518 -4.58 -5.59 -19.26
N PHE A 519 -5.00 -6.06 -18.08
CA PHE A 519 -4.85 -7.47 -17.70
C PHE A 519 -5.84 -8.37 -18.46
N SER A 520 -7.06 -7.91 -18.71
CA SER A 520 -8.05 -8.66 -19.48
C SER A 520 -7.63 -8.82 -20.94
N LYS A 521 -7.04 -7.77 -21.55
CA LYS A 521 -6.45 -7.83 -22.89
C LYS A 521 -5.34 -8.88 -22.95
N GLU A 522 -4.42 -8.84 -21.99
CA GLU A 522 -3.30 -9.78 -21.96
C GLU A 522 -3.77 -11.24 -21.79
N ILE A 523 -4.79 -11.47 -20.95
CA ILE A 523 -5.44 -12.78 -20.85
C ILE A 523 -6.02 -13.21 -22.20
N GLU A 524 -6.80 -12.37 -22.88
CA GLU A 524 -7.37 -12.72 -24.20
C GLU A 524 -6.27 -13.02 -25.23
N MET A 525 -5.16 -12.27 -25.19
CA MET A 525 -4.01 -12.50 -26.04
C MET A 525 -3.41 -13.90 -25.85
N TYR A 526 -3.08 -14.27 -24.62
CA TYR A 526 -2.48 -15.58 -24.33
C TYR A 526 -3.47 -16.75 -24.44
N GLN A 527 -4.73 -16.54 -24.07
CA GLN A 527 -5.73 -17.60 -24.03
C GLN A 527 -6.28 -17.96 -25.42
N LYS A 528 -6.39 -16.95 -26.30
CA LYS A 528 -7.17 -17.08 -27.55
C LYS A 528 -6.41 -16.59 -28.77
N ILE A 529 -5.88 -15.36 -28.75
CA ILE A 529 -5.39 -14.71 -29.97
C ILE A 529 -4.06 -15.29 -30.44
N ILE A 530 -3.05 -15.38 -29.56
CA ILE A 530 -1.74 -15.93 -29.90
C ILE A 530 -1.84 -17.40 -30.34
N PRO A 531 -2.55 -18.30 -29.61
CA PRO A 531 -2.75 -19.67 -30.08
C PRO A 531 -3.43 -19.74 -31.45
N ALA A 532 -4.40 -18.86 -31.72
CA ALA A 532 -5.06 -18.82 -33.02
C ALA A 532 -4.11 -18.32 -34.13
N PHE A 533 -3.24 -17.36 -33.85
CA PHE A 533 -2.25 -16.87 -34.80
C PHE A 533 -1.22 -17.96 -35.15
N GLU A 534 -0.69 -18.64 -34.14
CA GLU A 534 0.24 -19.76 -34.34
C GLU A 534 -0.43 -20.92 -35.09
N LYS A 535 -1.71 -21.18 -34.83
CA LYS A 535 -2.51 -22.17 -35.55
C LYS A 535 -2.61 -21.88 -37.05
N LEU A 536 -2.74 -20.60 -37.44
CA LEU A 536 -2.75 -20.21 -38.86
C LEU A 536 -1.47 -20.64 -39.59
N TYR A 537 -0.31 -20.58 -38.91
CA TYR A 537 0.97 -21.04 -39.44
C TYR A 537 1.09 -22.55 -39.43
N GLU A 538 0.67 -23.20 -38.35
CA GLU A 538 0.67 -24.66 -38.22
C GLU A 538 -0.17 -25.32 -39.33
N ASP A 539 -1.33 -24.76 -39.67
CA ASP A 539 -2.19 -25.23 -40.76
C ASP A 539 -1.54 -25.10 -42.16
N LYS A 540 -0.45 -24.33 -42.26
CA LYS A 540 0.41 -24.22 -43.46
C LYS A 540 1.69 -25.06 -43.36
N GLY A 541 1.84 -25.86 -42.29
CA GLY A 541 3.02 -26.67 -42.02
C GLY A 541 4.24 -25.86 -41.58
N VAL A 542 4.04 -24.62 -41.10
CA VAL A 542 5.12 -23.76 -40.60
C VAL A 542 5.01 -23.66 -39.09
N TYR A 543 6.10 -23.96 -38.38
CA TYR A 543 6.17 -23.76 -36.94
C TYR A 543 6.51 -22.30 -36.64
N VAL A 544 5.61 -21.60 -35.96
CA VAL A 544 5.83 -20.26 -35.43
C VAL A 544 5.46 -20.27 -33.96
N GLU A 545 6.35 -19.71 -33.14
CA GLU A 545 6.07 -19.40 -31.75
C GLU A 545 6.29 -17.91 -31.54
N MET A 546 5.27 -17.21 -31.05
CA MET A 546 5.27 -15.75 -30.98
C MET A 546 5.77 -15.23 -29.63
N GLY A 547 5.50 -15.97 -28.56
CA GLY A 547 5.84 -15.60 -27.19
C GLY A 547 6.00 -16.83 -26.29
N PRO A 548 6.10 -16.64 -24.96
CA PRO A 548 6.16 -17.74 -24.02
C PRO A 548 4.84 -18.52 -23.98
N ARG A 549 4.90 -19.84 -23.80
CA ARG A 549 3.68 -20.65 -23.66
C ARG A 549 2.96 -20.31 -22.36
N CYS A 550 1.66 -20.03 -22.46
CA CYS A 550 0.79 -19.87 -21.30
C CYS A 550 0.42 -21.24 -20.72
N LEU A 551 0.73 -21.47 -19.46
CA LEU A 551 0.52 -22.72 -18.75
C LEU A 551 -0.73 -22.70 -17.87
N LYS A 552 -1.15 -21.52 -17.40
CA LYS A 552 -2.35 -21.37 -16.56
C LYS A 552 -2.85 -19.94 -16.57
N ILE A 553 -4.17 -19.79 -16.54
CA ILE A 553 -4.86 -18.51 -16.39
C ILE A 553 -5.86 -18.65 -15.24
N CYS A 554 -5.90 -17.65 -14.35
CA CYS A 554 -6.96 -17.50 -13.35
C CYS A 554 -7.65 -16.15 -13.58
N GLN A 555 -8.98 -16.13 -13.48
CA GLN A 555 -9.81 -14.92 -13.56
C GLN A 555 -10.65 -14.80 -12.29
N GLY A 556 -10.59 -13.64 -11.62
CA GLY A 556 -11.42 -13.29 -10.46
C GLY A 556 -11.01 -13.91 -9.13
N VAL A 557 -10.77 -15.21 -9.05
CA VAL A 557 -10.34 -15.88 -7.80
C VAL A 557 -9.09 -16.71 -8.08
N PRO A 558 -7.99 -16.49 -7.35
CA PRO A 558 -7.79 -15.58 -6.21
C PRO A 558 -7.42 -14.14 -6.62
N SER A 559 -7.06 -13.95 -7.89
CA SER A 559 -6.81 -12.70 -8.61
C SER A 559 -6.72 -13.06 -10.09
N ASP A 560 -6.65 -12.06 -10.96
CA ASP A 560 -6.29 -12.34 -12.35
C ASP A 560 -4.80 -12.67 -12.43
N ILE A 561 -4.47 -13.86 -12.95
CA ILE A 561 -3.12 -14.41 -12.95
C ILE A 561 -2.82 -15.06 -14.30
N ILE A 562 -1.63 -14.84 -14.83
CA ILE A 562 -1.09 -15.54 -15.99
C ILE A 562 0.19 -16.26 -15.56
N VAL A 563 0.24 -17.58 -15.75
CA VAL A 563 1.46 -18.37 -15.58
C VAL A 563 1.98 -18.74 -16.96
N MET A 564 3.25 -18.44 -17.22
CA MET A 564 3.91 -18.68 -18.49
C MET A 564 5.28 -19.34 -18.32
N GLU A 565 5.80 -19.92 -19.39
CA GLU A 565 7.15 -20.48 -19.41
C GLU A 565 8.22 -19.44 -19.06
N ASP A 566 9.20 -19.86 -18.27
CA ASP A 566 10.40 -19.07 -18.04
C ASP A 566 11.39 -19.26 -19.19
N LEU A 567 11.44 -18.27 -20.09
CA LEU A 567 12.31 -18.30 -21.28
C LEU A 567 13.80 -18.29 -20.91
N CYS A 568 14.19 -17.84 -19.72
CA CYS A 568 15.58 -17.88 -19.27
C CYS A 568 16.16 -19.30 -19.28
N ASN A 569 15.33 -20.32 -19.04
CA ASN A 569 15.74 -21.73 -19.07
C ASN A 569 15.96 -22.27 -20.49
N LEU A 570 15.56 -21.50 -21.50
CA LEU A 570 15.70 -21.83 -22.93
C LEU A 570 16.80 -20.99 -23.60
N ASN A 571 17.72 -20.41 -22.82
CA ASN A 571 18.80 -19.52 -23.27
C ASN A 571 18.32 -18.23 -23.93
N TYR A 572 17.13 -17.76 -23.56
CA TYR A 572 16.68 -16.43 -23.96
C TYR A 572 17.21 -15.36 -23.00
N LYS A 573 17.63 -14.22 -23.54
CA LYS A 573 18.14 -13.05 -22.79
C LYS A 573 17.47 -11.77 -23.30
N LEU A 574 17.29 -10.80 -22.41
CA LEU A 574 16.91 -9.44 -22.81
C LEU A 574 18.10 -8.76 -23.52
N GLY A 575 17.79 -7.87 -24.47
CA GLY A 575 18.80 -7.03 -25.10
C GLY A 575 19.26 -5.88 -24.19
N ASP A 576 20.43 -5.32 -24.46
CA ASP A 576 20.93 -4.13 -23.77
C ASP A 576 20.15 -2.89 -24.24
N ARG A 577 19.32 -2.34 -23.36
CA ARG A 577 18.48 -1.16 -23.65
C ARG A 577 19.27 0.14 -23.81
N GLN A 578 20.46 0.25 -23.22
CA GLN A 578 21.24 1.50 -23.24
C GLN A 578 22.01 1.67 -24.54
N GLU A 579 22.53 0.57 -25.08
CA GLU A 579 23.30 0.55 -26.32
C GLU A 579 22.40 0.45 -27.56
N GLY A 580 21.20 -0.10 -27.40
CA GLY A 580 20.30 -0.45 -28.50
C GLY A 580 20.77 -1.69 -29.28
N VAL A 581 19.91 -2.17 -30.16
CA VAL A 581 20.15 -3.41 -30.91
C VAL A 581 20.87 -3.19 -32.24
N ASP A 582 21.76 -4.12 -32.57
CA ASP A 582 22.43 -4.16 -33.86
C ASP A 582 21.49 -4.62 -34.99
N GLN A 583 21.98 -4.56 -36.23
CA GLN A 583 21.21 -4.92 -37.41
C GLN A 583 20.61 -6.35 -37.35
N LYS A 584 21.36 -7.35 -36.88
CA LYS A 584 20.87 -8.74 -36.87
C LYS A 584 19.69 -8.90 -35.91
N HIS A 585 19.78 -8.25 -34.76
CA HIS A 585 18.71 -8.24 -33.76
C HIS A 585 17.48 -7.46 -34.26
N VAL A 586 17.69 -6.31 -34.93
CA VAL A 586 16.60 -5.55 -35.58
C VAL A 586 15.89 -6.40 -36.62
N GLU A 587 16.62 -7.08 -37.49
CA GLU A 587 16.03 -7.98 -38.50
C GLU A 587 15.26 -9.14 -37.85
N SER A 588 15.76 -9.73 -36.77
CA SER A 588 15.03 -10.76 -36.02
C SER A 588 13.71 -10.25 -35.44
N ILE A 589 13.74 -9.08 -34.81
CA ILE A 589 12.55 -8.43 -34.24
C ILE A 589 11.52 -8.13 -35.32
N LEU A 590 11.94 -7.50 -36.42
CA LEU A 590 11.04 -7.11 -37.50
C LEU A 590 10.45 -8.32 -38.22
N ARG A 591 11.20 -9.43 -38.32
CA ARG A 591 10.67 -10.70 -38.83
C ARG A 591 9.56 -11.22 -37.91
N LYS A 592 9.80 -11.27 -36.60
CA LYS A 592 8.80 -11.73 -35.61
C LYS A 592 7.56 -10.81 -35.56
N LEU A 593 7.75 -9.49 -35.63
CA LEU A 593 6.65 -8.52 -35.73
C LEU A 593 5.85 -8.70 -37.02
N ALA A 594 6.52 -8.96 -38.14
CA ALA A 594 5.85 -9.22 -39.42
C ALA A 594 5.01 -10.49 -39.39
N GLU A 595 5.50 -11.56 -38.72
CA GLU A 595 4.73 -12.78 -38.48
C GLU A 595 3.46 -12.50 -37.67
N PHE A 596 3.61 -11.77 -36.55
CA PHE A 596 2.50 -11.36 -35.69
C PHE A 596 1.46 -10.49 -36.44
N HIS A 597 1.92 -9.46 -37.15
CA HIS A 597 1.05 -8.56 -37.92
C HIS A 597 0.33 -9.26 -39.07
N ALA A 598 1.01 -10.16 -39.80
CA ALA A 598 0.38 -10.92 -40.88
C ALA A 598 -0.73 -11.85 -40.34
N ALA A 599 -0.45 -12.60 -39.27
CA ALA A 599 -1.45 -13.45 -38.63
C ALA A 599 -2.65 -12.65 -38.12
N SER A 600 -2.40 -11.47 -37.55
CA SER A 600 -3.48 -10.59 -37.09
C SER A 600 -4.41 -10.14 -38.23
N ALA A 601 -3.86 -9.70 -39.36
CA ALA A 601 -4.65 -9.27 -40.51
C ALA A 601 -5.52 -10.40 -41.07
N VAL A 602 -4.95 -11.61 -41.18
CA VAL A 602 -5.66 -12.81 -41.66
C VAL A 602 -6.71 -13.27 -40.65
N TYR A 603 -6.42 -13.22 -39.35
CA TYR A 603 -7.37 -13.55 -38.31
C TYR A 603 -8.58 -12.61 -38.35
N HIS A 604 -8.34 -11.30 -38.44
CA HIS A 604 -9.39 -10.29 -38.53
C HIS A 604 -10.23 -10.48 -39.81
N GLU A 605 -9.62 -10.80 -40.95
CA GLU A 605 -10.35 -11.10 -42.19
C GLU A 605 -11.30 -12.29 -42.04
N ARG A 606 -10.88 -13.35 -41.34
CA ARG A 606 -11.65 -14.59 -41.19
C ARG A 606 -12.70 -14.54 -40.09
N ASN A 607 -12.42 -13.82 -39.00
CA ASN A 607 -13.22 -13.86 -37.78
C ASN A 607 -13.95 -12.53 -37.49
N GLY A 608 -13.65 -11.48 -38.25
CA GLY A 608 -14.18 -10.14 -38.00
C GLY A 608 -13.39 -9.37 -36.94
N SER A 609 -14.04 -8.36 -36.35
CA SER A 609 -13.43 -7.47 -35.37
C SER A 609 -13.01 -8.21 -34.09
N TYR A 610 -11.91 -7.73 -33.50
CA TYR A 610 -11.49 -8.15 -32.16
C TYR A 610 -12.50 -7.68 -31.10
N SER A 611 -12.34 -8.15 -29.86
CA SER A 611 -13.13 -7.63 -28.74
C SER A 611 -12.92 -6.12 -28.60
N SER A 612 -13.93 -5.42 -28.05
CA SER A 612 -13.94 -3.96 -28.00
C SER A 612 -12.79 -3.36 -27.20
N SER A 613 -12.14 -4.14 -26.33
CA SER A 613 -10.96 -3.72 -25.58
C SER A 613 -9.80 -3.36 -26.53
N PHE A 614 -9.64 -4.06 -27.66
CA PHE A 614 -8.59 -3.77 -28.64
C PHE A 614 -8.87 -2.56 -29.55
N ASN A 615 -10.01 -1.88 -29.40
CA ASN A 615 -10.32 -0.68 -30.18
C ASN A 615 -9.48 0.54 -29.76
N GLU A 616 -8.99 0.53 -28.52
CA GLU A 616 -8.26 1.66 -27.94
C GLU A 616 -6.86 1.21 -27.48
N GLY A 617 -5.85 1.96 -27.89
CA GLY A 617 -4.45 1.76 -27.48
C GLY A 617 -4.09 2.55 -26.22
N LEU A 618 -2.79 2.70 -26.00
CA LEU A 618 -2.24 3.44 -24.86
C LEU A 618 -2.79 4.87 -24.78
N TYR A 619 -2.86 5.58 -25.90
CA TYR A 619 -3.52 6.88 -25.98
C TYR A 619 -4.94 6.71 -26.51
N ASN A 620 -5.93 7.15 -25.73
CA ASN A 620 -7.32 7.20 -26.16
C ASN A 620 -8.03 8.46 -25.62
N ARG A 621 -9.26 8.71 -26.09
CA ARG A 621 -10.00 9.92 -25.69
C ARG A 621 -10.32 9.93 -24.20
N SER A 622 -10.62 8.77 -23.61
CA SER A 622 -11.03 8.66 -22.21
C SER A 622 -9.88 8.90 -21.22
N ASN A 623 -8.63 8.64 -21.64
CA ASN A 623 -7.45 8.76 -20.78
C ASN A 623 -6.52 9.93 -21.10
N LEU A 624 -6.85 10.75 -22.11
CA LEU A 624 -5.99 11.83 -22.59
C LEU A 624 -5.57 12.80 -21.48
N SER A 625 -6.50 13.24 -20.63
CA SER A 625 -6.20 14.14 -19.51
C SER A 625 -5.28 13.50 -18.47
N THR A 626 -5.44 12.19 -18.25
CA THR A 626 -4.57 11.43 -17.34
C THR A 626 -3.16 11.30 -17.92
N MET A 627 -3.03 11.00 -19.22
CA MET A 627 -1.74 10.95 -19.90
C MET A 627 -1.04 12.31 -19.88
N GLU A 628 -1.78 13.38 -20.14
CA GLU A 628 -1.25 14.73 -20.10
C GLU A 628 -0.78 15.12 -18.70
N TYR A 629 -1.57 14.85 -17.66
CA TYR A 629 -1.16 15.06 -16.27
C TYR A 629 0.11 14.28 -15.92
N MET A 630 0.19 13.01 -16.32
CA MET A 630 1.27 12.09 -15.99
C MET A 630 2.59 12.44 -16.67
N PHE A 631 2.54 12.85 -17.95
CA PHE A 631 3.74 13.00 -18.79
C PHE A 631 4.11 14.46 -19.09
N ARG A 632 3.26 15.45 -18.79
CA ARG A 632 3.59 16.87 -18.97
C ARG A 632 4.87 17.28 -18.22
N PRO A 633 5.09 16.90 -16.94
CA PRO A 633 6.32 17.30 -16.24
C PRO A 633 7.60 16.78 -16.93
N ALA A 634 7.50 15.60 -17.54
CA ALA A 634 8.58 14.97 -18.29
C ALA A 634 8.90 15.76 -19.56
N TYR A 635 7.87 16.12 -20.33
CA TYR A 635 7.99 16.98 -21.51
C TYR A 635 8.60 18.35 -21.16
N GLU A 636 8.11 18.99 -20.10
CA GLU A 636 8.59 20.30 -19.66
C GLU A 636 10.06 20.27 -19.23
N THR A 637 10.46 19.26 -18.45
CA THR A 637 11.85 19.10 -18.02
C THR A 637 12.78 18.85 -19.22
N GLY A 638 12.35 18.01 -20.17
CA GLY A 638 13.11 17.77 -21.41
C GLY A 638 13.30 19.06 -22.22
N LEU A 639 12.27 19.91 -22.29
CA LEU A 639 12.33 21.20 -22.98
C LEU A 639 13.27 22.19 -22.27
N GLU A 640 13.28 22.22 -20.94
CA GLU A 640 14.22 23.02 -20.15
C GLU A 640 15.67 22.61 -20.40
N VAL A 641 15.96 21.31 -20.40
CA VAL A 641 17.32 20.83 -20.71
C VAL A 641 17.72 21.20 -22.14
N LEU A 642 16.84 21.01 -23.12
CA LEU A 642 17.11 21.38 -24.52
C LEU A 642 17.51 22.86 -24.69
N LYS A 643 16.95 23.78 -23.89
CA LYS A 643 17.33 25.22 -23.93
C LYS A 643 18.81 25.46 -23.65
N THR A 644 19.48 24.53 -22.96
CA THR A 644 20.90 24.63 -22.61
C THR A 644 21.84 24.12 -23.71
N HIS A 645 21.32 23.50 -24.78
CA HIS A 645 22.12 22.89 -25.83
C HIS A 645 21.98 23.61 -27.17
N ALA A 646 23.12 23.98 -27.78
CA ALA A 646 23.15 24.79 -28.99
C ALA A 646 22.46 24.12 -30.21
N PHE A 647 22.53 22.79 -30.34
CA PHE A 647 21.92 22.05 -31.45
C PHE A 647 20.38 22.11 -31.45
N ALA A 648 19.77 22.40 -30.30
CA ALA A 648 18.32 22.45 -30.15
C ALA A 648 17.71 23.80 -30.54
N LYS A 649 18.54 24.85 -30.65
CA LYS A 649 18.11 26.25 -30.76
C LYS A 649 17.06 26.49 -31.85
N ASP A 650 17.23 25.86 -33.01
CA ASP A 650 16.36 26.07 -34.17
C ASP A 650 14.99 25.38 -34.04
N TYR A 651 14.82 24.49 -33.05
CA TYR A 651 13.60 23.70 -32.82
C TYR A 651 12.82 24.13 -31.58
N LEU A 652 13.42 24.92 -30.68
CA LEU A 652 12.81 25.30 -29.39
C LEU A 652 11.48 26.04 -29.55
N ASP A 653 11.37 26.96 -30.51
CA ASP A 653 10.12 27.71 -30.75
C ASP A 653 8.98 26.80 -31.21
N ASP A 654 9.28 25.84 -32.10
CA ASP A 654 8.30 24.85 -32.55
C ASP A 654 7.87 23.91 -31.40
N LEU A 655 8.82 23.44 -30.59
CA LEU A 655 8.53 22.59 -29.43
C LEU A 655 7.69 23.33 -28.36
N GLU A 656 8.01 24.59 -28.06
CA GLU A 656 7.21 25.40 -27.13
C GLU A 656 5.77 25.61 -27.65
N LYS A 657 5.59 25.78 -28.97
CA LYS A 657 4.26 25.86 -29.60
C LYS A 657 3.51 24.53 -29.60
N LEU A 658 4.21 23.40 -29.62
CA LEU A 658 3.59 22.07 -29.47
C LEU A 658 3.13 21.78 -28.04
N ARG A 659 3.78 22.34 -27.03
CA ARG A 659 3.52 22.07 -25.61
C ARG A 659 2.02 21.97 -25.22
N PRO A 660 1.11 22.87 -25.64
CA PRO A 660 -0.31 22.76 -25.28
C PRO A 660 -1.09 21.67 -26.04
N VAL A 661 -0.55 21.12 -27.12
CA VAL A 661 -1.27 20.24 -28.05
C VAL A 661 -0.54 18.91 -28.32
N VAL A 662 0.62 18.67 -27.71
CA VAL A 662 1.46 17.51 -28.00
C VAL A 662 0.73 16.18 -27.73
N PHE A 663 -0.04 16.09 -26.63
CA PHE A 663 -0.76 14.86 -26.26
C PHE A 663 -1.97 14.60 -27.16
N SER A 664 -2.75 15.63 -27.49
CA SER A 664 -3.88 15.49 -28.41
C SER A 664 -3.41 15.14 -29.82
N ARG A 665 -2.30 15.73 -30.28
CA ARG A 665 -1.66 15.38 -31.54
C ARG A 665 -1.11 13.94 -31.53
N THR A 666 -0.51 13.48 -30.43
CA THR A 666 -0.13 12.07 -30.30
C THR A 666 -1.34 11.15 -30.42
N LEU A 667 -2.45 11.46 -29.73
CA LEU A 667 -3.68 10.68 -29.81
C LEU A 667 -4.22 10.56 -31.25
N GLU A 668 -4.13 11.62 -32.06
CA GLU A 668 -4.58 11.59 -33.46
C GLU A 668 -3.90 10.49 -34.29
N ASN A 669 -2.66 10.09 -33.95
CA ASN A 669 -1.90 9.04 -34.64
C ASN A 669 -2.46 7.63 -34.43
N PHE A 670 -3.26 7.45 -33.37
CA PHE A 670 -3.94 6.20 -33.04
C PHE A 670 -5.31 6.08 -33.70
N ALA A 671 -5.75 7.10 -34.44
CA ALA A 671 -7.02 7.03 -35.18
C ALA A 671 -6.97 5.90 -36.22
N LEU A 672 -8.00 5.04 -36.19
CA LEU A 672 -8.17 3.96 -37.15
C LEU A 672 -8.48 4.54 -38.54
N ASP A 673 -7.75 4.08 -39.56
CA ASP A 673 -8.07 4.33 -40.98
C ASP A 673 -8.74 3.08 -41.56
N PRO A 674 -10.08 3.02 -41.70
CA PRO A 674 -10.78 1.81 -42.16
C PRO A 674 -10.38 1.36 -43.57
N GLU A 675 -9.89 2.29 -44.39
CA GLU A 675 -9.42 2.04 -45.76
C GLU A 675 -7.92 1.69 -45.81
N GLY A 676 -7.23 1.81 -44.67
CA GLY A 676 -5.83 1.49 -44.49
C GLY A 676 -5.56 0.00 -44.26
N PHE A 677 -4.29 -0.38 -44.30
CA PHE A 677 -3.86 -1.71 -43.88
C PHE A 677 -3.68 -1.71 -42.36
N ASN A 678 -4.64 -2.30 -41.64
CA ASN A 678 -4.61 -2.37 -40.17
C ASN A 678 -4.33 -3.78 -39.67
N VAL A 679 -3.65 -3.84 -38.54
CA VAL A 679 -3.20 -5.04 -37.84
C VAL A 679 -3.52 -4.89 -36.36
N LEU A 680 -3.47 -5.98 -35.62
CA LEU A 680 -3.34 -5.89 -34.18
C LEU A 680 -1.89 -5.51 -33.87
N ASN A 681 -1.67 -4.29 -33.38
CA ASN A 681 -0.36 -3.84 -32.92
C ASN A 681 -0.07 -4.43 -31.55
N HIS A 682 1.21 -4.67 -31.27
CA HIS A 682 1.72 -4.96 -29.94
C HIS A 682 1.45 -3.78 -28.98
N GLY A 683 1.69 -2.56 -29.44
CA GLY A 683 1.34 -1.30 -28.77
C GLY A 683 2.37 -0.78 -27.78
N ASP A 684 3.18 -1.66 -27.19
CA ASP A 684 4.38 -1.30 -26.40
C ASP A 684 5.61 -2.04 -26.96
N PHE A 685 5.98 -1.72 -28.21
CA PHE A 685 6.98 -2.48 -28.96
C PHE A 685 8.40 -1.93 -28.76
N TRP A 686 8.98 -2.21 -27.59
CA TRP A 686 10.35 -1.84 -27.22
C TRP A 686 11.19 -3.05 -26.84
N ILE A 687 12.50 -2.85 -26.72
CA ILE A 687 13.49 -3.93 -26.55
C ILE A 687 13.27 -4.79 -25.30
N ASN A 688 12.73 -4.23 -24.21
CA ASN A 688 12.47 -4.99 -22.99
C ASN A 688 11.30 -5.97 -23.13
N ASN A 689 10.44 -5.78 -24.15
CA ASN A 689 9.35 -6.69 -24.50
C ASN A 689 9.77 -7.71 -25.57
N VAL A 690 11.07 -7.87 -25.81
CA VAL A 690 11.63 -8.91 -26.68
C VAL A 690 12.77 -9.62 -25.99
N MET A 691 12.74 -10.95 -25.97
CA MET A 691 13.89 -11.76 -25.60
C MET A 691 14.49 -12.47 -26.81
N PHE A 692 15.81 -12.60 -26.80
CA PHE A 692 16.61 -13.21 -27.87
C PHE A 692 17.23 -14.52 -27.40
N GLN A 693 17.13 -15.54 -28.24
CA GLN A 693 17.76 -16.84 -28.00
C GLN A 693 19.12 -16.91 -28.67
N TYR A 694 20.10 -17.48 -27.97
CA TYR A 694 21.45 -17.67 -28.50
C TYR A 694 21.88 -19.13 -28.44
N ASP A 695 22.71 -19.56 -29.39
CA ASP A 695 23.38 -20.85 -29.32
C ASP A 695 24.60 -20.81 -28.39
N SER A 696 25.30 -21.95 -28.26
CA SER A 696 26.51 -22.06 -27.43
C SER A 696 27.69 -21.19 -27.90
N GLU A 697 27.63 -20.65 -29.13
CA GLU A 697 28.62 -19.74 -29.70
C GLU A 697 28.14 -18.26 -29.65
N ASP A 698 27.09 -17.97 -28.87
CA ASP A 698 26.48 -16.65 -28.72
C ASP A 698 25.91 -16.07 -30.04
N ARG A 699 25.53 -16.95 -30.99
CA ARG A 699 24.87 -16.56 -32.23
C ARG A 699 23.36 -16.50 -32.02
N LEU A 700 22.75 -15.40 -32.47
CA LEU A 700 21.30 -15.20 -32.44
C LEU A 700 20.56 -16.29 -33.23
N ILE A 701 19.68 -17.04 -32.56
CA ILE A 701 18.83 -18.09 -33.12
C ILE A 701 17.42 -17.56 -33.40
N ASP A 702 16.78 -16.98 -32.39
CA ASP A 702 15.35 -16.62 -32.42
C ASP A 702 15.07 -15.42 -31.51
N SER A 703 13.86 -14.87 -31.62
CA SER A 703 13.35 -13.79 -30.76
C SER A 703 11.88 -14.02 -30.42
N LYS A 704 11.50 -13.88 -29.15
CA LYS A 704 10.11 -13.98 -28.68
C LYS A 704 9.61 -12.65 -28.15
N LEU A 705 8.33 -12.37 -28.40
CA LEU A 705 7.64 -11.18 -27.91
C LEU A 705 7.04 -11.45 -26.52
N LEU A 706 7.04 -10.42 -25.67
CA LEU A 706 6.52 -10.43 -24.31
C LEU A 706 5.52 -9.28 -24.11
N ASP A 707 4.64 -9.42 -23.12
CA ASP A 707 3.85 -8.32 -22.57
C ASP A 707 2.86 -7.67 -23.56
N PHE A 708 1.81 -8.43 -23.91
CA PHE A 708 0.77 -8.04 -24.88
C PHE A 708 -0.35 -7.18 -24.27
N GLN A 709 -0.02 -6.40 -23.25
CA GLN A 709 -0.98 -5.81 -22.32
C GLN A 709 -1.68 -4.54 -22.84
N VAL A 710 -1.11 -3.90 -23.87
CA VAL A 710 -1.66 -2.68 -24.51
C VAL A 710 -1.90 -2.85 -26.02
N CYS A 711 -2.10 -4.08 -26.48
CA CYS A 711 -2.41 -4.33 -27.89
C CYS A 711 -3.68 -3.57 -28.33
N PHE A 712 -3.67 -3.12 -29.58
CA PHE A 712 -4.81 -2.43 -30.18
C PHE A 712 -4.83 -2.57 -31.71
N TYR A 713 -6.01 -2.46 -32.31
CA TYR A 713 -6.18 -2.59 -33.75
C TYR A 713 -5.96 -1.25 -34.46
N GLY A 714 -5.00 -1.20 -35.39
CA GLY A 714 -4.64 0.04 -36.09
C GLY A 714 -3.50 -0.15 -37.09
N SER A 715 -2.87 0.96 -37.49
CA SER A 715 -1.77 0.94 -38.46
C SER A 715 -0.53 0.22 -37.90
N PRO A 716 0.15 -0.66 -38.67
CA PRO A 716 1.41 -1.28 -38.26
C PRO A 716 2.56 -0.27 -38.09
N ALA A 717 2.39 0.95 -38.60
CA ALA A 717 3.39 2.00 -38.49
C ALA A 717 3.62 2.47 -37.04
N LEU A 718 2.68 2.21 -36.13
CA LEU A 718 2.79 2.62 -34.73
C LEU A 718 3.88 1.80 -34.02
N ASP A 719 3.84 0.47 -34.10
CA ASP A 719 4.92 -0.37 -33.55
C ASP A 719 6.27 -0.12 -34.23
N LEU A 720 6.28 0.13 -35.54
CA LEU A 720 7.51 0.46 -36.27
C LEU A 720 8.11 1.80 -35.82
N ASN A 721 7.30 2.85 -35.67
CA ASN A 721 7.77 4.15 -35.17
C ASN A 721 8.31 4.02 -33.75
N TYR A 722 7.59 3.30 -32.89
CA TYR A 722 8.01 3.05 -31.51
C TYR A 722 9.41 2.42 -31.49
N PHE A 723 9.55 1.26 -32.11
CA PHE A 723 10.77 0.46 -32.01
C PHE A 723 11.96 1.09 -32.74
N LEU A 724 11.77 1.52 -34.00
CA LEU A 724 12.88 1.95 -34.85
C LEU A 724 13.55 3.23 -34.35
N PHE A 725 12.81 4.12 -33.69
CA PHE A 725 13.37 5.37 -33.16
C PHE A 725 13.93 5.24 -31.73
N SER A 726 13.44 4.29 -30.93
CA SER A 726 13.86 4.16 -29.52
C SER A 726 14.94 3.08 -29.30
N CYS A 727 14.89 1.95 -30.01
CA CYS A 727 15.68 0.76 -29.65
C CYS A 727 16.86 0.44 -30.58
N VAL A 728 16.94 1.01 -31.78
CA VAL A 728 18.00 0.70 -32.75
C VAL A 728 19.30 1.42 -32.40
N LYS A 729 20.47 0.77 -32.54
CA LYS A 729 21.78 1.43 -32.33
C LYS A 729 21.90 2.75 -33.09
N LEU A 730 22.46 3.76 -32.44
CA LEU A 730 22.43 5.16 -32.92
C LEU A 730 23.05 5.35 -34.32
N ASP A 731 24.13 4.65 -34.63
CA ASP A 731 24.87 4.73 -35.90
C ASP A 731 24.09 4.15 -37.11
N ILE A 732 23.25 3.15 -36.87
CA ILE A 732 22.40 2.51 -37.88
C ILE A 732 20.95 2.99 -37.88
N ARG A 733 20.50 3.69 -36.83
CA ARG A 733 19.11 4.10 -36.61
C ARG A 733 18.53 4.86 -37.80
N LEU A 734 19.16 5.96 -38.20
CA LEU A 734 18.71 6.75 -39.36
C LEU A 734 19.31 6.25 -40.68
N SER A 735 20.58 5.83 -40.67
CA SER A 735 21.29 5.43 -41.90
C SER A 735 20.70 4.17 -42.55
N LYS A 736 20.05 3.30 -41.78
CA LYS A 736 19.36 2.09 -42.25
C LYS A 736 17.85 2.10 -42.04
N LEU A 737 17.23 3.22 -41.65
CA LEU A 737 15.80 3.28 -41.35
C LEU A 737 14.92 2.72 -42.48
N ASN A 738 15.12 3.20 -43.71
CA ASN A 738 14.34 2.74 -44.86
C ASN A 738 14.66 1.28 -45.25
N TYR A 739 15.88 0.80 -44.95
CA TYR A 739 16.23 -0.60 -45.12
C TYR A 739 15.40 -1.47 -44.17
N PHE A 740 15.28 -1.07 -42.90
CA PHE A 740 14.49 -1.79 -41.90
C PHE A 740 12.99 -1.79 -42.23
N ILE A 741 12.43 -0.65 -42.66
CA ILE A 741 11.02 -0.57 -43.11
C ILE A 741 10.77 -1.53 -44.29
N ARG A 742 11.69 -1.57 -45.25
CA ARG A 742 11.60 -2.52 -46.37
C ARG A 742 11.73 -3.97 -45.92
N TYR A 743 12.69 -4.27 -45.05
CA TYR A 743 12.89 -5.62 -44.53
C TYR A 743 11.63 -6.14 -43.83
N TYR A 744 11.03 -5.32 -42.96
CA TYR A 744 9.74 -5.63 -42.33
C TYR A 744 8.64 -5.86 -43.36
N HIS A 745 8.52 -4.97 -44.35
CA HIS A 745 7.50 -5.07 -45.41
C HIS A 745 7.61 -6.37 -46.21
N GLU A 746 8.81 -6.75 -46.62
CA GLU A 746 9.08 -7.99 -47.35
C GLU A 746 8.61 -9.19 -46.51
N LYS A 747 8.98 -9.25 -45.22
CA LYS A 747 8.53 -10.33 -44.32
C LYS A 747 7.03 -10.31 -44.09
N LEU A 748 6.40 -9.14 -43.97
CA LEU A 748 4.96 -9.03 -43.81
C LEU A 748 4.23 -9.60 -45.04
N VAL A 749 4.68 -9.24 -46.24
CA VAL A 749 4.11 -9.71 -47.51
C VAL A 749 4.30 -11.21 -47.69
N ASP A 750 5.50 -11.73 -47.42
CA ASP A 750 5.79 -13.17 -47.45
C ASP A 750 4.80 -13.95 -46.57
N ASN A 751 4.57 -13.47 -45.34
CA ASN A 751 3.68 -14.10 -44.37
C ASN A 751 2.19 -13.96 -44.74
N LEU A 752 1.75 -12.79 -45.21
CA LEU A 752 0.37 -12.60 -45.68
C LEU A 752 0.04 -13.51 -46.86
N ALA A 753 0.99 -13.69 -47.78
CA ALA A 753 0.85 -14.60 -48.91
C ALA A 753 0.80 -16.06 -48.46
N LEU A 754 1.70 -16.47 -47.55
CA LEU A 754 1.73 -17.82 -46.97
C LEU A 754 0.41 -18.18 -46.27
N LEU A 755 -0.10 -17.28 -45.44
CA LEU A 755 -1.33 -17.49 -44.67
C LEU A 755 -2.60 -17.39 -45.54
N GLY A 756 -2.50 -16.84 -46.75
CA GLY A 756 -3.60 -16.71 -47.70
C GLY A 756 -4.54 -15.55 -47.38
N TYR A 757 -3.97 -14.35 -47.15
CA TYR A 757 -4.74 -13.11 -46.99
C TYR A 757 -5.49 -12.77 -48.29
N GLY A 758 -6.80 -12.54 -48.19
CA GLY A 758 -7.70 -12.39 -49.34
C GLY A 758 -7.79 -10.98 -49.92
N LYS A 759 -7.22 -9.96 -49.24
CA LYS A 759 -7.20 -8.57 -49.72
C LYS A 759 -5.89 -8.21 -50.42
N ALA A 760 -5.86 -7.03 -51.04
CA ALA A 760 -4.65 -6.49 -51.66
C ALA A 760 -3.50 -6.36 -50.64
N LEU A 761 -2.33 -6.86 -51.01
CA LEU A 761 -1.13 -6.78 -50.17
C LEU A 761 -0.65 -5.33 -50.05
N PRO A 762 -0.22 -4.89 -48.86
CA PRO A 762 0.29 -3.53 -48.68
C PRO A 762 1.54 -3.35 -49.54
N THR A 763 1.68 -2.19 -50.19
CA THR A 763 2.91 -1.85 -50.93
C THR A 763 3.90 -1.15 -50.01
N LEU A 764 5.20 -1.32 -50.27
CA LEU A 764 6.26 -0.62 -49.51
C LEU A 764 6.02 0.89 -49.47
N LYS A 765 5.59 1.47 -50.60
CA LYS A 765 5.30 2.90 -50.72
C LYS A 765 4.16 3.33 -49.80
N LYS A 766 3.06 2.56 -49.73
CA LYS A 766 1.93 2.87 -48.83
C LYS A 766 2.35 2.72 -47.37
N LEU A 767 3.13 1.68 -47.02
CA LEU A 767 3.66 1.53 -45.67
C LEU A 767 4.59 2.70 -45.29
N GLN A 768 5.47 3.13 -46.18
CA GLN A 768 6.33 4.29 -45.94
C GLN A 768 5.50 5.56 -45.75
N TYR A 769 4.47 5.78 -46.57
CA TYR A 769 3.55 6.90 -46.34
C TYR A 769 2.94 6.84 -44.95
N ASP A 770 2.41 5.69 -44.56
CA ASP A 770 1.79 5.46 -43.26
C ASP A 770 2.76 5.65 -42.08
N PHE A 771 4.02 5.25 -42.27
CA PHE A 771 5.13 5.45 -41.33
C PHE A 771 5.47 6.92 -41.14
N TYR A 772 5.68 7.65 -42.25
CA TYR A 772 6.04 9.07 -42.21
C TYR A 772 4.88 9.99 -41.84
N ASP A 773 3.63 9.55 -42.04
CA ASP A 773 2.45 10.29 -41.57
C ASP A 773 2.37 10.34 -40.04
N ARG A 774 3.03 9.38 -39.36
CA ARG A 774 3.02 9.24 -37.90
C ARG A 774 4.29 9.73 -37.20
N MET A 775 5.01 10.63 -37.85
CA MET A 775 6.25 11.21 -37.31
C MET A 775 6.04 11.99 -36.02
N VAL A 776 4.84 12.54 -35.78
CA VAL A 776 4.51 13.16 -34.49
C VAL A 776 4.60 12.14 -33.36
N TYR A 777 4.02 10.95 -33.54
CA TYR A 777 4.12 9.87 -32.56
C TYR A 777 5.58 9.40 -32.38
N GLY A 778 6.31 9.19 -33.48
CA GLY A 778 7.73 8.85 -33.44
C GLY A 778 8.56 9.88 -32.65
N SER A 779 8.27 11.17 -32.81
CA SER A 779 8.95 12.25 -32.08
C SER A 779 8.57 12.31 -30.60
N SER A 780 7.33 11.96 -30.26
CA SER A 780 6.86 11.97 -28.87
C SER A 780 7.60 10.94 -28.00
N ASN A 781 8.02 9.83 -28.60
CA ASN A 781 8.81 8.79 -27.94
C ASN A 781 10.21 9.29 -27.50
N MET A 782 10.72 10.38 -28.10
CA MET A 782 11.97 11.00 -27.65
C MET A 782 11.84 11.54 -26.23
N PHE A 783 10.72 12.21 -25.93
CA PHE A 783 10.46 12.78 -24.61
C PHE A 783 9.93 11.75 -23.60
N GLY A 784 9.49 10.58 -24.06
CA GLY A 784 8.99 9.49 -23.22
C GLY A 784 10.04 8.39 -22.98
N ILE A 785 9.77 7.20 -23.53
CA ILE A 785 10.52 5.97 -23.26
C ILE A 785 12.01 6.06 -23.58
N MET A 786 12.41 6.82 -24.62
CA MET A 786 13.83 6.93 -25.00
C MET A 786 14.67 7.58 -23.89
N ALA A 787 14.12 8.58 -23.20
CA ALA A 787 14.80 9.24 -22.09
C ALA A 787 15.06 8.25 -20.94
N VAL A 788 14.09 7.38 -20.65
CA VAL A 788 14.20 6.34 -19.63
C VAL A 788 15.20 5.25 -20.02
N MET A 789 15.27 4.86 -21.30
CA MET A 789 16.20 3.83 -21.78
C MET A 789 17.67 4.20 -21.63
N CYS A 790 18.02 5.49 -21.67
CA CYS A 790 19.40 5.96 -21.58
C CYS A 790 19.99 6.00 -20.16
N LEU A 791 19.18 5.75 -19.13
CA LEU A 791 19.59 5.78 -17.72
C LEU A 791 20.48 4.62 -17.30
N ASP A 792 21.40 4.87 -16.36
CA ASP A 792 22.37 3.88 -15.88
C ASP A 792 21.77 2.77 -15.00
N PRO A 793 22.23 1.51 -15.10
CA PRO A 793 21.56 0.35 -14.51
C PRO A 793 21.63 0.26 -12.98
N SER A 794 22.37 1.15 -12.32
CA SER A 794 22.63 1.13 -10.88
C SER A 794 21.63 1.93 -10.05
N GLU A 795 20.59 2.49 -10.67
CA GLU A 795 19.70 3.45 -10.02
C GLU A 795 18.28 2.87 -9.91
N ASP A 796 17.80 2.69 -8.68
CA ASP A 796 16.41 2.32 -8.37
C ASP A 796 15.47 3.45 -8.85
N ILE A 797 15.00 3.36 -10.09
CA ILE A 797 14.10 4.34 -10.70
C ILE A 797 12.65 3.92 -10.45
N SER A 798 11.88 4.77 -9.79
CA SER A 798 10.42 4.64 -9.71
C SER A 798 9.76 5.55 -10.75
N PHE A 799 8.97 5.00 -11.66
CA PHE A 799 8.15 5.79 -12.60
C PHE A 799 7.15 6.69 -11.87
N GLU A 800 6.65 6.25 -10.72
CA GLU A 800 5.76 7.07 -9.87
C GLU A 800 6.51 8.33 -9.43
N LEU A 801 7.80 8.20 -9.08
CA LEU A 801 8.64 9.35 -8.74
C LEU A 801 8.92 10.24 -9.96
N ILE A 802 9.10 9.67 -11.16
CA ILE A 802 9.23 10.44 -12.42
C ILE A 802 7.97 11.27 -12.70
N GLN A 803 6.79 10.75 -12.35
CA GLN A 803 5.49 11.38 -12.61
C GLN A 803 5.06 12.38 -11.53
N GLN A 804 5.56 12.23 -10.30
CA GLN A 804 5.26 13.13 -9.19
C GLN A 804 5.93 14.50 -9.37
N ASP A 805 5.20 15.56 -9.03
CA ASP A 805 5.77 16.91 -8.93
C ASP A 805 6.38 17.19 -7.55
N SER A 806 7.11 16.20 -7.02
CA SER A 806 7.92 16.35 -5.82
C SER A 806 9.32 16.86 -6.17
N GLU A 807 10.05 17.37 -5.17
CA GLU A 807 11.45 17.78 -5.35
C GLU A 807 12.32 16.63 -5.87
N ALA A 808 12.16 15.43 -5.27
CA ALA A 808 12.84 14.22 -5.71
C ALA A 808 12.46 13.81 -7.15
N GLY A 809 11.19 13.98 -7.54
CA GLY A 809 10.74 13.73 -8.91
C GLY A 809 11.33 14.71 -9.92
N ARG A 810 11.42 16.00 -9.59
CA ARG A 810 12.07 17.02 -10.43
C ARG A 810 13.56 16.74 -10.62
N GLU A 811 14.28 16.42 -9.56
CA GLU A 811 15.72 16.11 -9.64
C GLU A 811 15.98 14.83 -10.45
N LEU A 812 15.15 13.80 -10.27
CA LEU A 812 15.21 12.59 -11.10
C LEU A 812 14.99 12.93 -12.57
N ARG A 813 13.92 13.67 -12.94
CA ARG A 813 13.68 14.08 -14.33
C ARG A 813 14.86 14.86 -14.92
N LYS A 814 15.42 15.84 -14.20
CA LYS A 814 16.60 16.58 -14.69
C LYS A 814 17.77 15.65 -14.99
N ARG A 815 18.03 14.66 -14.13
CA ARG A 815 19.07 13.65 -14.34
C ARG A 815 18.81 12.81 -15.59
N ILE A 816 17.56 12.38 -15.80
CA ILE A 816 17.14 11.64 -17.00
C ILE A 816 17.42 12.45 -18.27
N TYR A 817 16.89 13.67 -18.33
CA TYR A 817 16.95 14.48 -19.55
C TYR A 817 18.31 15.10 -19.80
N SER A 818 19.19 15.17 -18.80
CA SER A 818 20.58 15.64 -18.94
C SER A 818 21.58 14.51 -19.21
N ASN A 819 21.13 13.26 -19.34
CA ASN A 819 22.01 12.12 -19.57
C ASN A 819 22.74 12.23 -20.92
N GLU A 820 24.06 11.98 -20.94
CA GLU A 820 24.88 12.16 -22.15
C GLU A 820 24.45 11.26 -23.33
N ARG A 821 24.05 10.00 -23.08
CA ARG A 821 23.56 9.10 -24.14
C ARG A 821 22.26 9.63 -24.74
N TYR A 822 21.37 10.14 -23.90
CA TYR A 822 20.12 10.74 -24.32
C TYR A 822 20.35 12.00 -25.15
N ILE A 823 21.19 12.93 -24.69
CA ILE A 823 21.53 14.16 -25.42
C ILE A 823 22.14 13.82 -26.80
N LYS A 824 23.05 12.85 -26.86
CA LYS A 824 23.65 12.40 -28.12
C LYS A 824 22.63 11.79 -29.08
N ALA A 825 21.60 11.11 -28.58
CA ALA A 825 20.50 10.63 -29.40
C ALA A 825 19.64 11.79 -29.93
N LEU A 826 19.39 12.82 -29.11
CA LEU A 826 18.65 14.01 -29.52
C LEU A 826 19.39 14.84 -30.58
N GLU A 827 20.72 14.95 -30.50
CA GLU A 827 21.53 15.62 -31.53
C GLU A 827 21.29 15.04 -32.93
N LEU A 828 21.05 13.73 -33.01
CA LEU A 828 20.72 13.05 -34.27
C LEU A 828 19.24 13.16 -34.65
N LEU A 829 18.34 12.95 -33.69
CA LEU A 829 16.91 12.79 -33.96
C LEU A 829 16.16 14.12 -34.08
N LEU A 830 16.54 15.13 -33.30
CA LEU A 830 15.83 16.41 -33.27
C LEU A 830 15.83 17.09 -34.66
N PRO A 831 16.95 17.18 -35.40
CA PRO A 831 16.93 17.66 -36.78
C PRO A 831 16.09 16.79 -37.71
N TYR A 832 16.19 15.46 -37.56
CA TYR A 832 15.47 14.53 -38.41
C TYR A 832 13.94 14.70 -38.35
N PHE A 833 13.40 14.88 -37.14
CA PHE A 833 11.96 15.13 -36.92
C PHE A 833 11.56 16.55 -37.30
N GLY A 834 12.37 17.55 -36.94
CA GLY A 834 12.11 18.96 -37.24
C GLY A 834 12.03 19.25 -38.73
N GLU A 835 13.00 18.75 -39.51
CA GLU A 835 13.04 18.90 -40.98
C GLU A 835 11.88 18.19 -41.70
N ARG A 836 11.23 17.23 -41.03
CA ARG A 836 10.03 16.53 -41.52
C ARG A 836 8.73 17.12 -41.00
N GLY A 837 8.79 18.25 -40.31
CA GLY A 837 7.63 19.00 -39.85
C GLY A 837 6.93 18.40 -38.64
N ALA A 838 7.52 17.41 -37.96
CA ALA A 838 6.89 16.76 -36.80
C ALA A 838 6.58 17.74 -35.65
N PHE A 839 7.33 18.85 -35.58
CA PHE A 839 7.17 19.87 -34.54
C PHE A 839 6.20 21.01 -34.88
N LYS A 840 5.59 21.02 -36.05
CA LYS A 840 4.70 22.14 -36.43
C LYS A 840 3.34 22.03 -35.74
N GLU A 841 2.85 23.15 -35.20
CA GLU A 841 1.51 23.28 -34.58
C GLU A 841 0.36 22.91 -35.52
N GLY A 842 0.60 22.86 -36.83
CA GLY A 842 -0.33 22.44 -37.88
C GLY A 842 0.09 21.19 -38.64
N ALA A 843 0.99 20.34 -38.12
CA ALA A 843 1.34 19.07 -38.76
C ALA A 843 0.11 18.14 -38.72
N GLU A 844 -0.69 18.19 -39.78
CA GLU A 844 -1.82 17.27 -40.03
C GLU A 844 -1.33 16.04 -40.80
N PHE A 845 -2.10 14.95 -40.73
CA PHE A 845 -1.90 13.83 -41.65
C PHE A 845 -1.95 14.31 -43.10
N CYS A 846 -1.07 13.73 -43.91
CA CYS A 846 -0.92 13.95 -45.32
C CYS A 846 -2.28 13.83 -46.03
N SER A 847 -2.66 14.83 -46.82
CA SER A 847 -3.94 14.83 -47.54
C SER A 847 -4.08 13.67 -48.53
N PHE A 848 -2.96 13.06 -48.95
CA PHE A 848 -2.94 11.86 -49.81
C PHE A 848 -3.33 10.56 -49.08
N THR A 849 -3.30 10.52 -47.74
CA THR A 849 -3.66 9.32 -46.95
C THR A 849 -5.13 9.33 -46.52
N ARG A 850 -5.76 10.51 -46.37
CA ARG A 850 -7.21 10.62 -46.09
C ARG A 850 -8.07 10.38 -47.33
N LYS A 851 -8.81 9.26 -47.36
CA LYS A 851 -10.08 9.19 -48.11
C LYS A 851 -11.23 9.40 -47.12
N SER A 852 -11.74 10.63 -47.09
CA SER A 852 -12.89 11.15 -46.31
C SER A 852 -12.70 11.35 -44.80
N LYS A 853 -12.98 12.57 -44.32
CA LYS A 853 -13.27 12.85 -42.90
C LYS A 853 -14.66 12.26 -42.61
N PRO A 854 -14.88 11.52 -41.50
CA PRO A 854 -16.23 11.31 -41.01
C PRO A 854 -16.82 12.68 -40.68
N SER A 855 -18.00 12.96 -41.21
CA SER A 855 -18.80 14.12 -40.79
C SER A 855 -19.10 14.02 -39.30
N VAL A 856 -18.88 15.15 -38.61
CA VAL A 856 -19.10 15.49 -37.19
C VAL A 856 -20.10 14.60 -36.46
#